data_AF-A0A7G2E299-F1
#
_entry.id   AF-A0A7G2E299-F1
#
_cell.length_a   1.000
_cell.length_b   1.000
_cell.length_c   1.000
_cell.angle_alpha   90.00
_cell.angle_beta   90.00
_cell.angle_gamma   90.00
#
_symmetry.space_group_name_H-M   'P 1'
#
loop_
_entity.id
_entity.type
_entity.pdbx_description
1 polymer ?
#
loop_
_entity_poly.entity_id
_entity_poly.type
_entity_poly.pdbx_seq_one_letter_code
_entity_poly.pdbx_strand_id
1 'polypeptide(L)'
;MASGPIAGGGVSKTKHKWSDSGNKSQKRSKPTVANSNSLGLEDNHQMMKISLSSISKLEVRNLKRKLQAELEEVRSLIKRLEPQGNNFAPVPNKKLKTANGGKKGGVHGAAADKGTVQILKSCNNLLTKLMKHKSGWIFNTPVDVVTLGLHDYHNIIKEPMDLGTVKTRLSKSLYKSPLEFAEDVRLTFNNAMLYNPVGHDVYHMAEILLNLFEEKWVPLETQYELLIRKQQPVRDIDFHAPVSTNTHNVEALPLPAPTPSLSPPPPPKVVENRTLERAESMTNPVKPAVLPVVPEKLVEEASANRDLTFDEKRQLSEDLQDLPYDKLEAVVQIIKKRTPELSQQDDEIELDIDSLDLETLWELFRFVTEYKESLSKKKEEQGLDSERDAESFHNSVHESNTLVTGLESSKVTELGHVASTVRQEVNVGGSSSSNSSSSGSGSGSSGSDSDSSGHESDTDSRMIQSIFQVVLVSLLVLGSVRWILDELKSKESRISKLYGFRQKEAVFVTKEDQLDESCNVFEGQWVWDNVSYPLYTEKSCPYLVKQTTCQRNRRPDSYYQNWRWKPSSCDLPRFNALKLLDVLRNKRLMFIGDSVQRSTFESMVCMVQSVIPEKKKSFHRIPPMKIFKAEEYNASIEYYWAPFIVESISDHATNHTVHKRLVKLDAIEKHSKSWEGVDVLVFESYVWWMHQPKINATYGDTSEVREYNVTTAYKMALETWAKWFKTKINSEKQKVFFTSMSPTHLWSWEWNPGSDGTCYDELYPIDKRSYWGTGSNQEIMKIVGDVLSRVGENVTFLNITQLSEYRKDGHTTVYGERRGKLLTKEQRADPKNYGDCIHWCLPGVPDTWNEILYAYLLRSHRNFF
;
A
#
# COMPACT_ATOMS: atom_id res chain seq x y z
N MET A 1 17.04 -27.92 -63.42
CA MET A 1 18.07 -27.06 -64.05
C MET A 1 18.83 -26.44 -62.87
N ALA A 2 20.07 -26.83 -62.56
CA ALA A 2 21.32 -26.60 -63.30
C ALA A 2 21.79 -25.13 -63.21
N SER A 3 23.05 -24.77 -62.92
CA SER A 3 24.23 -25.53 -62.44
C SER A 3 25.35 -24.56 -61.99
N GLY A 4 26.27 -24.98 -61.10
CA GLY A 4 27.65 -24.45 -61.04
C GLY A 4 28.02 -23.45 -59.93
N PRO A 5 28.96 -23.81 -59.02
CA PRO A 5 29.66 -22.91 -58.11
C PRO A 5 31.14 -22.68 -58.50
N ILE A 6 31.90 -21.87 -57.74
CA ILE A 6 33.37 -21.77 -57.78
C ILE A 6 33.95 -21.90 -56.35
N ALA A 7 35.14 -22.49 -56.18
CA ALA A 7 35.70 -22.89 -54.88
C ALA A 7 37.25 -22.97 -54.85
N GLY A 8 37.83 -23.16 -53.64
CA GLY A 8 39.27 -23.43 -53.37
C GLY A 8 40.12 -22.19 -53.06
N GLY A 9 41.24 -22.24 -52.32
CA GLY A 9 41.96 -23.28 -51.55
C GLY A 9 43.10 -22.60 -50.73
N GLY A 10 43.58 -23.06 -49.56
CA GLY A 10 44.57 -24.15 -49.35
C GLY A 10 46.03 -23.71 -49.66
N VAL A 11 47.12 -24.04 -48.93
CA VAL A 11 47.43 -24.86 -47.72
C VAL A 11 48.77 -24.36 -47.07
N SER A 12 49.06 -24.69 -45.80
CA SER A 12 50.24 -24.28 -44.97
C SER A 12 51.58 -25.01 -45.25
N LYS A 13 52.74 -24.51 -44.71
CA LYS A 13 53.72 -25.26 -43.83
C LYS A 13 55.10 -24.62 -43.46
N THR A 14 55.35 -24.48 -42.14
CA THR A 14 56.56 -24.90 -41.31
C THR A 14 58.03 -24.36 -41.39
N LYS A 15 58.54 -23.96 -40.18
CA LYS A 15 59.80 -24.36 -39.44
C LYS A 15 61.21 -23.69 -39.60
N HIS A 16 61.71 -23.12 -38.46
CA HIS A 16 63.06 -23.16 -37.78
C HIS A 16 64.39 -22.84 -38.56
N LYS A 17 65.60 -22.57 -37.97
CA LYS A 17 66.17 -22.72 -36.59
C LYS A 17 67.50 -21.90 -36.33
N TRP A 18 67.81 -21.56 -35.06
CA TRP A 18 69.14 -21.25 -34.43
C TRP A 18 70.02 -20.08 -34.96
N SER A 19 71.02 -19.49 -34.26
CA SER A 19 71.61 -19.55 -32.86
C SER A 19 72.27 -18.16 -32.55
N ASP A 20 72.76 -17.73 -31.35
CA ASP A 20 73.75 -18.31 -30.41
C ASP A 20 73.82 -17.52 -29.04
N SER A 21 74.84 -17.80 -28.20
CA SER A 21 75.18 -17.44 -26.80
C SER A 21 75.52 -15.96 -26.50
N GLY A 22 75.61 -15.42 -25.25
CA GLY A 22 75.25 -15.91 -23.89
C GLY A 22 76.26 -15.54 -22.76
N ASN A 23 75.88 -14.82 -21.68
CA ASN A 23 76.66 -14.76 -20.41
C ASN A 23 75.94 -14.23 -19.11
N LYS A 24 76.44 -14.69 -17.96
CA LYS A 24 76.18 -14.46 -16.50
C LYS A 24 75.48 -13.18 -15.96
N SER A 25 74.55 -13.32 -14.99
CA SER A 25 74.85 -13.17 -13.52
C SER A 25 73.63 -13.18 -12.54
N GLN A 26 73.58 -14.18 -11.64
CA GLN A 26 72.97 -14.24 -10.28
C GLN A 26 71.50 -13.77 -10.01
N LYS A 27 71.05 -13.86 -8.73
CA LYS A 27 69.63 -13.98 -8.32
C LYS A 27 69.21 -13.15 -7.08
N ARG A 28 67.90 -12.83 -7.03
CA ARG A 28 66.99 -12.83 -5.84
C ARG A 28 66.91 -11.60 -4.91
N SER A 29 65.78 -10.87 -5.02
CA SER A 29 65.06 -10.25 -3.89
C SER A 29 63.58 -10.01 -4.27
N LYS A 30 62.71 -9.71 -3.29
CA LYS A 30 61.26 -9.48 -3.48
C LYS A 30 60.97 -7.98 -3.76
N PRO A 31 59.87 -7.63 -4.44
CA PRO A 31 59.09 -6.43 -4.11
C PRO A 31 58.14 -6.73 -2.94
N THR A 32 58.08 -5.83 -1.96
CA THR A 32 57.14 -5.91 -0.81
C THR A 32 56.00 -4.90 -0.99
N VAL A 33 54.87 -5.14 -0.32
CA VAL A 33 53.75 -4.21 -0.24
C VAL A 33 54.15 -2.91 0.46
N ALA A 34 53.66 -1.77 -0.04
CA ALA A 34 53.57 -0.52 0.70
C ALA A 34 52.28 0.22 0.30
N ASN A 35 51.48 0.64 1.29
CA ASN A 35 50.22 1.34 1.05
C ASN A 35 50.44 2.82 0.71
N SER A 36 49.48 3.41 -0.01
CA SER A 36 49.11 4.81 0.19
C SER A 36 47.60 4.89 0.37
N ASN A 37 47.16 5.07 1.63
CA ASN A 37 45.73 5.18 1.95
C ASN A 37 45.23 6.58 1.57
N SER A 38 44.10 6.64 0.86
CA SER A 38 43.27 7.85 0.76
C SER A 38 41.92 7.53 1.40
N LEU A 39 41.74 7.95 2.65
CA LEU A 39 40.52 7.71 3.41
C LEU A 39 39.42 8.67 2.95
N GLY A 40 38.44 8.16 2.20
CA GLY A 40 37.09 8.71 2.21
C GLY A 40 36.39 8.21 3.47
N LEU A 41 35.76 9.11 4.23
CA LEU A 41 34.86 8.72 5.31
C LEU A 41 33.50 8.37 4.70
N GLU A 42 33.00 7.17 4.99
CA GLU A 42 31.61 6.78 4.79
C GLU A 42 30.95 6.69 6.18
N ASP A 43 30.04 7.62 6.50
CA ASP A 43 29.33 7.65 7.79
C ASP A 43 28.33 6.49 7.88
N ASN A 44 28.72 5.45 8.62
CA ASN A 44 27.86 4.32 8.96
C ASN A 44 26.97 4.65 10.18
N HIS A 45 25.86 5.35 9.94
CA HIS A 45 24.84 5.56 10.98
C HIS A 45 24.16 4.25 11.40
N GLN A 46 24.36 3.87 12.66
CA GLN A 46 23.86 2.63 13.26
C GLN A 46 22.48 2.86 13.89
N MET A 47 21.41 2.40 13.23
CA MET A 47 20.04 2.48 13.75
C MET A 47 19.64 1.25 14.56
N MET A 48 18.91 1.48 15.65
CA MET A 48 18.20 0.45 16.40
C MET A 48 16.69 0.57 16.15
N LYS A 49 15.99 -0.56 15.99
CA LYS A 49 14.52 -0.58 15.93
C LYS A 49 13.93 -1.16 17.20
N ILE A 50 13.01 -0.45 17.85
CA ILE A 50 12.19 -0.98 18.94
C ILE A 50 10.74 -1.06 18.46
N SER A 51 10.25 -2.29 18.26
CA SER A 51 8.81 -2.52 18.08
C SER A 51 8.09 -2.46 19.42
N LEU A 52 6.99 -1.72 19.50
CA LEU A 52 6.13 -1.65 20.68
C LEU A 52 4.93 -2.62 20.58
N SER A 53 4.87 -3.45 19.54
CA SER A 53 3.71 -4.29 19.22
C SER A 53 3.59 -5.58 20.07
N SER A 54 3.67 -5.48 21.41
CA SER A 54 3.13 -6.53 22.29
C SER A 54 2.20 -5.94 23.36
N ILE A 55 0.92 -6.24 23.22
CA ILE A 55 -0.18 -5.88 24.15
C ILE A 55 0.27 -6.14 25.59
N SER A 56 0.23 -5.12 26.45
CA SER A 56 0.75 -5.26 27.81
C SER A 56 -0.01 -6.34 28.61
N LYS A 57 0.65 -6.95 29.60
CA LYS A 57 -0.01 -7.92 30.51
C LYS A 57 -1.21 -7.31 31.26
N LEU A 58 -1.32 -5.97 31.31
CA LEU A 58 -2.49 -5.25 31.82
C LEU A 58 -3.61 -5.17 30.78
N GLU A 59 -3.29 -4.83 29.52
CA GLU A 59 -4.27 -4.78 28.43
C GLU A 59 -4.80 -6.16 28.05
N VAL A 60 -4.00 -7.24 28.08
CA VAL A 60 -4.50 -8.61 27.91
C VAL A 60 -5.51 -8.95 29.01
N ARG A 61 -5.30 -8.52 30.26
CA ARG A 61 -6.29 -8.66 31.34
C ARG A 61 -7.52 -7.77 31.15
N ASN A 62 -7.38 -6.62 30.48
CA ASN A 62 -8.51 -5.73 30.18
C ASN A 62 -9.35 -6.26 29.02
N LEU A 63 -8.72 -6.73 27.93
CA LEU A 63 -9.39 -7.46 26.85
C LEU A 63 -10.07 -8.72 27.38
N LYS A 64 -9.40 -9.54 28.21
CA LYS A 64 -10.01 -10.74 28.80
C LYS A 64 -11.23 -10.39 29.67
N ARG A 65 -11.16 -9.33 30.50
CA ARG A 65 -12.32 -8.86 31.28
C ARG A 65 -13.44 -8.33 30.41
N LYS A 66 -13.14 -7.57 29.35
CA LYS A 66 -14.14 -6.98 28.45
C LYS A 66 -14.82 -8.05 27.60
N LEU A 67 -14.04 -8.96 27.01
CA LEU A 67 -14.54 -10.13 26.27
C LEU A 67 -15.41 -11.02 27.17
N GLN A 68 -15.03 -11.22 28.43
CA GLN A 68 -15.83 -12.03 29.36
C GLN A 68 -17.13 -11.33 29.78
N ALA A 69 -17.14 -10.00 29.94
CA ALA A 69 -18.36 -9.22 30.16
C ALA A 69 -19.31 -9.28 28.95
N GLU A 70 -18.80 -9.12 27.73
CA GLU A 70 -19.61 -9.25 26.50
C GLU A 70 -20.08 -10.71 26.29
N LEU A 71 -19.29 -11.71 26.69
CA LEU A 71 -19.72 -13.12 26.68
C LEU A 71 -20.84 -13.38 27.71
N GLU A 72 -20.83 -12.72 28.85
CA GLU A 72 -21.91 -12.77 29.84
C GLU A 72 -23.17 -12.02 29.37
N GLU A 73 -23.01 -10.89 28.67
CA GLU A 73 -24.13 -10.19 28.03
C GLU A 73 -24.78 -11.04 26.92
N VAL A 74 -23.99 -11.65 26.04
CA VAL A 74 -24.46 -12.60 25.02
C VAL A 74 -25.13 -13.83 25.65
N ARG A 75 -24.59 -14.38 26.74
CA ARG A 75 -25.26 -15.45 27.51
C ARG A 75 -26.58 -14.98 28.13
N SER A 76 -26.68 -13.73 28.59
CA SER A 76 -27.92 -13.16 29.09
C SER A 76 -28.98 -12.98 27.98
N LEU A 77 -28.55 -12.66 26.76
CA LEU A 77 -29.40 -12.56 25.58
C LEU A 77 -29.89 -13.94 25.12
N ILE A 78 -29.02 -14.95 25.08
CA ILE A 78 -29.41 -16.35 24.82
C ILE A 78 -30.43 -16.82 25.87
N LYS A 79 -30.21 -16.52 27.15
CA LYS A 79 -31.14 -16.86 28.24
C LYS A 79 -32.45 -16.06 28.25
N ARG A 80 -32.58 -15.05 27.38
CA ARG A 80 -33.84 -14.35 27.05
C ARG A 80 -34.54 -14.88 25.80
N LEU A 81 -33.90 -15.79 25.05
CA LEU A 81 -34.43 -16.42 23.85
C LEU A 81 -34.97 -17.84 24.11
N GLU A 82 -34.74 -18.39 25.31
CA GLU A 82 -35.40 -19.62 25.77
C GLU A 82 -36.86 -19.32 26.17
N PRO A 83 -37.86 -20.09 25.66
CA PRO A 83 -39.27 -19.80 25.93
C PRO A 83 -39.70 -20.31 27.31
N GLN A 84 -39.94 -19.38 28.25
CA GLN A 84 -40.68 -19.67 29.49
C GLN A 84 -42.13 -19.20 29.38
N GLY A 85 -43.05 -20.02 29.91
CA GLY A 85 -44.48 -19.89 29.67
C GLY A 85 -45.20 -18.82 30.49
N ASN A 86 -46.48 -18.63 30.15
CA ASN A 86 -47.45 -17.68 30.73
C ASN A 86 -47.31 -17.40 32.24
N ASN A 87 -47.40 -16.12 32.62
CA ASN A 87 -48.48 -15.67 33.51
C ASN A 87 -48.76 -14.16 33.44
N PHE A 88 -49.88 -13.75 34.03
CA PHE A 88 -50.60 -12.50 33.76
C PHE A 88 -50.02 -11.23 34.45
N ALA A 89 -50.00 -10.11 33.69
CA ALA A 89 -50.53 -8.74 33.93
C ALA A 89 -50.80 -8.19 35.38
N PRO A 90 -51.07 -6.86 35.62
CA PRO A 90 -51.21 -5.71 34.69
C PRO A 90 -50.41 -4.43 35.12
N VAL A 91 -51.11 -3.33 35.47
CA VAL A 91 -50.68 -1.95 35.91
C VAL A 91 -50.05 -1.00 34.84
N PRO A 92 -50.08 0.36 34.97
CA PRO A 92 -51.11 1.12 34.25
C PRO A 92 -50.67 2.38 33.44
N ASN A 93 -51.63 2.95 32.71
CA ASN A 93 -51.57 4.25 32.00
C ASN A 93 -51.19 5.48 32.88
N LYS A 94 -50.45 6.45 32.30
CA LYS A 94 -50.82 7.88 32.36
C LYS A 94 -50.11 8.84 31.36
N LYS A 95 -50.89 9.24 30.35
CA LYS A 95 -51.01 10.58 29.72
C LYS A 95 -49.76 11.46 29.48
N LEU A 96 -49.50 11.66 28.18
CA LEU A 96 -48.91 12.87 27.59
C LEU A 96 -49.68 14.15 28.00
N LYS A 97 -49.00 15.31 28.07
CA LYS A 97 -49.62 16.64 28.06
C LYS A 97 -49.28 17.39 26.77
N THR A 98 -50.26 18.07 26.21
CA THR A 98 -50.13 18.94 25.03
C THR A 98 -50.11 20.42 25.41
N ALA A 99 -49.48 21.23 24.57
CA ALA A 99 -49.69 22.68 24.46
C ALA A 99 -49.66 23.03 22.96
N ASN A 100 -50.45 24.02 22.53
CA ASN A 100 -50.82 24.19 21.12
C ASN A 100 -50.96 25.68 20.75
N GLY A 101 -50.70 26.04 19.49
CA GLY A 101 -51.12 27.34 18.92
C GLY A 101 -50.11 28.04 18.00
N GLY A 102 -50.62 28.65 16.92
CA GLY A 102 -49.95 29.74 16.19
C GLY A 102 -49.42 29.45 14.78
N LYS A 103 -50.29 29.44 13.76
CA LYS A 103 -49.88 29.61 12.35
C LYS A 103 -49.70 31.10 12.01
N LYS A 104 -48.63 31.44 11.29
CA LYS A 104 -48.63 32.45 10.21
C LYS A 104 -47.53 32.08 9.19
N GLY A 105 -47.82 32.26 7.91
CA GLY A 105 -46.89 31.93 6.82
C GLY A 105 -45.96 33.08 6.48
N GLY A 106 -44.73 32.76 6.05
CA GLY A 106 -43.72 33.69 5.58
C GLY A 106 -42.55 32.92 4.95
N VAL A 107 -42.04 33.42 3.82
CA VAL A 107 -41.05 32.73 2.97
C VAL A 107 -39.87 32.19 3.77
N HIS A 108 -39.65 30.88 3.74
CA HIS A 108 -38.50 30.24 4.35
C HIS A 108 -37.32 30.23 3.37
N GLY A 109 -36.50 31.29 3.42
CA GLY A 109 -35.08 31.13 3.11
C GLY A 109 -34.46 30.12 4.09
N ALA A 110 -33.46 29.37 3.66
CA ALA A 110 -32.87 28.31 4.48
C ALA A 110 -32.25 28.88 5.77
N ALA A 111 -32.90 28.61 6.90
CA ALA A 111 -32.33 28.92 8.21
C ALA A 111 -31.10 28.02 8.41
N ALA A 112 -29.91 28.60 8.39
CA ALA A 112 -28.66 27.87 8.62
C ALA A 112 -28.73 27.15 9.97
N ASP A 113 -28.32 25.87 9.98
CA ASP A 113 -28.34 25.07 11.21
C ASP A 113 -27.49 25.76 12.30
N LYS A 114 -27.99 25.74 13.53
CA LYS A 114 -27.31 26.27 14.72
C LYS A 114 -25.88 25.78 14.84
N GLY A 115 -25.60 24.52 14.47
CA GLY A 115 -24.25 23.97 14.42
C GLY A 115 -23.37 24.60 13.33
N THR A 116 -23.89 24.82 12.12
CA THR A 116 -23.17 25.50 11.04
C THR A 116 -22.88 26.95 11.42
N VAL A 117 -23.84 27.65 12.03
CA VAL A 117 -23.68 29.01 12.57
C VAL A 117 -22.61 29.04 13.68
N GLN A 118 -22.58 28.03 14.55
CA GLN A 118 -21.55 27.91 15.59
C GLN A 118 -20.15 27.69 14.99
N ILE A 119 -20.01 26.87 13.94
CA ILE A 119 -18.73 26.64 13.26
C ILE A 119 -18.28 27.91 12.53
N LEU A 120 -19.16 28.60 11.79
CA LEU A 120 -18.85 29.89 11.14
C LEU A 120 -18.44 30.98 12.15
N LYS A 121 -18.99 30.96 13.37
CA LYS A 121 -18.52 31.83 14.47
C LYS A 121 -17.08 31.49 14.90
N SER A 122 -16.71 30.21 14.91
CA SER A 122 -15.33 29.77 15.16
C SER A 122 -14.38 30.10 13.98
N CYS A 123 -14.86 30.02 12.73
CA CYS A 123 -14.16 30.52 11.55
C CYS A 123 -13.81 32.01 11.69
N ASN A 124 -14.74 32.83 12.19
CA ASN A 124 -14.49 34.26 12.46
C ASN A 124 -13.40 34.47 13.54
N ASN A 125 -13.34 33.60 14.55
CA ASN A 125 -12.30 33.66 15.57
C ASN A 125 -10.91 33.31 14.99
N LEU A 126 -10.84 32.28 14.14
CA LEU A 126 -9.61 31.91 13.42
C LEU A 126 -9.15 33.03 12.47
N LEU A 127 -10.05 33.57 11.65
CA LEU A 127 -9.78 34.71 10.79
C LEU A 127 -9.26 35.91 11.61
N THR A 128 -9.89 36.23 12.73
CA THR A 128 -9.46 37.30 13.64
C THR A 128 -8.06 37.05 14.22
N LYS A 129 -7.64 35.78 14.39
CA LYS A 129 -6.27 35.44 14.80
C LYS A 129 -5.26 35.66 13.67
N LEU A 130 -5.59 35.25 12.43
CA LEU A 130 -4.74 35.47 11.25
C LEU A 130 -4.52 36.98 11.00
N MET A 131 -5.61 37.75 10.95
CA MET A 131 -5.57 39.20 10.71
C MET A 131 -4.79 40.01 11.77
N LYS A 132 -4.64 39.46 12.99
CA LYS A 132 -3.91 40.07 14.12
C LYS A 132 -2.49 39.52 14.30
N HIS A 133 -2.07 38.54 13.52
CA HIS A 133 -0.71 37.99 13.60
C HIS A 133 0.31 39.04 13.13
N LYS A 134 1.57 38.94 13.57
CA LYS A 134 2.67 39.86 13.18
C LYS A 134 2.84 39.99 11.65
N SER A 135 2.53 38.93 10.92
CA SER A 135 2.60 38.85 9.45
C SER A 135 1.25 39.12 8.75
N GLY A 136 0.17 39.30 9.50
CA GLY A 136 -1.21 39.36 8.97
C GLY A 136 -1.58 40.68 8.31
N TRP A 137 -0.88 41.78 8.64
CA TRP A 137 -1.27 43.13 8.24
C TRP A 137 -1.32 43.34 6.72
N ILE A 138 -0.38 42.74 5.97
CA ILE A 138 -0.27 42.85 4.51
C ILE A 138 -1.43 42.15 3.77
N PHE A 139 -2.14 41.22 4.44
CA PHE A 139 -3.26 40.47 3.88
C PHE A 139 -4.63 40.98 4.34
N ASN A 140 -4.70 42.07 5.10
CA ASN A 140 -5.94 42.58 5.69
C ASN A 140 -6.79 43.45 4.75
N THR A 141 -6.29 43.76 3.56
CA THR A 141 -6.91 44.59 2.51
C THR A 141 -6.52 44.05 1.13
N PRO A 142 -7.29 44.36 0.07
CA PRO A 142 -6.88 44.08 -1.31
C PRO A 142 -5.50 44.68 -1.64
N VAL A 143 -4.76 44.05 -2.55
CA VAL A 143 -3.47 44.56 -3.04
C VAL A 143 -3.69 45.81 -3.89
N ASP A 144 -3.16 46.95 -3.44
CA ASP A 144 -3.17 48.19 -4.23
C ASP A 144 -2.05 48.16 -5.28
N VAL A 145 -2.38 47.59 -6.44
CA VAL A 145 -1.46 47.45 -7.58
C VAL A 145 -1.00 48.79 -8.16
N VAL A 146 -1.73 49.89 -7.90
CA VAL A 146 -1.41 51.22 -8.43
C VAL A 146 -0.38 51.89 -7.53
N THR A 147 -0.62 51.93 -6.23
CA THR A 147 0.30 52.51 -5.24
C THR A 147 1.60 51.69 -5.11
N LEU A 148 1.54 50.38 -5.34
CA LEU A 148 2.71 49.48 -5.30
C LEU A 148 3.42 49.30 -6.67
N GLY A 149 2.90 49.86 -7.76
CA GLY A 149 3.51 49.76 -9.10
C GLY A 149 3.45 48.36 -9.74
N LEU A 150 2.55 47.50 -9.28
CA LEU A 150 2.47 46.07 -9.63
C LEU A 150 1.65 45.86 -10.91
N HIS A 151 2.15 46.40 -12.02
CA HIS A 151 1.44 46.46 -13.32
C HIS A 151 1.05 45.09 -13.91
N ASP A 152 1.69 44.01 -13.47
CA ASP A 152 1.44 42.62 -13.89
C ASP A 152 0.60 41.82 -12.90
N TYR A 153 0.24 42.36 -11.73
CA TYR A 153 -0.44 41.61 -10.68
C TYR A 153 -1.74 40.93 -11.15
N HIS A 154 -2.60 41.63 -11.89
CA HIS A 154 -3.83 41.04 -12.46
C HIS A 154 -3.58 40.20 -13.74
N ASN A 155 -2.39 40.27 -14.33
CA ASN A 155 -1.98 39.36 -15.39
C ASN A 155 -1.59 37.99 -14.83
N ILE A 156 -1.10 37.92 -13.59
CA ILE A 156 -0.74 36.70 -12.88
C ILE A 156 -1.90 36.20 -12.01
N ILE A 157 -2.41 37.04 -11.10
CA ILE A 157 -3.47 36.74 -10.14
C ILE A 157 -4.86 37.00 -10.74
N LYS A 158 -5.54 35.92 -11.10
CA LYS A 158 -6.86 35.94 -11.76
C LYS A 158 -8.04 36.15 -10.81
N GLU A 159 -7.92 35.68 -9.57
CA GLU A 159 -8.96 35.78 -8.54
C GLU A 159 -8.38 36.41 -7.26
N PRO A 160 -8.22 37.75 -7.21
CA PRO A 160 -7.68 38.44 -6.04
C PRO A 160 -8.54 38.19 -4.78
N MET A 161 -7.88 37.93 -3.65
CA MET A 161 -8.54 37.69 -2.36
C MET A 161 -7.69 38.22 -1.20
N ASP A 162 -8.35 38.72 -0.16
CA ASP A 162 -7.74 39.26 1.05
C ASP A 162 -8.61 38.96 2.29
N LEU A 163 -8.00 38.95 3.48
CA LEU A 163 -8.68 38.63 4.74
C LEU A 163 -9.74 39.67 5.14
N GLY A 164 -9.65 40.91 4.65
CA GLY A 164 -10.67 41.94 4.81
C GLY A 164 -11.93 41.64 3.97
N THR A 165 -11.76 41.21 2.73
CA THR A 165 -12.84 40.67 1.89
C THR A 165 -13.44 39.40 2.50
N VAL A 166 -12.62 38.46 2.98
CA VAL A 166 -13.11 37.25 3.70
C VAL A 166 -13.95 37.64 4.92
N LYS A 167 -13.46 38.57 5.74
CA LYS A 167 -14.19 39.08 6.91
C LYS A 167 -15.50 39.75 6.52
N THR A 168 -15.53 40.43 5.39
CA THR A 168 -16.73 41.07 4.83
C THR A 168 -17.74 40.05 4.31
N ARG A 169 -17.28 38.99 3.62
CA ARG A 169 -18.11 37.86 3.19
C ARG A 169 -18.69 37.09 4.38
N LEU A 170 -17.88 36.82 5.40
CA LEU A 170 -18.28 36.09 6.61
C LEU A 170 -19.29 36.87 7.47
N SER A 171 -19.04 38.16 7.71
CA SER A 171 -19.95 39.02 8.49
C SER A 171 -21.27 39.34 7.78
N LYS A 172 -21.29 39.34 6.44
CA LYS A 172 -22.51 39.40 5.62
C LYS A 172 -23.19 38.04 5.41
N SER A 173 -22.65 36.96 5.99
CA SER A 173 -23.13 35.58 5.84
C SER A 173 -23.28 35.13 4.37
N LEU A 174 -22.33 35.53 3.52
CA LEU A 174 -22.30 35.15 2.10
C LEU A 174 -21.78 33.72 1.87
N TYR A 175 -21.07 33.15 2.86
CA TYR A 175 -20.66 31.74 2.86
C TYR A 175 -21.83 30.84 3.25
N LYS A 176 -22.17 29.90 2.38
CA LYS A 176 -23.15 28.83 2.58
C LYS A 176 -22.59 27.71 3.44
N SER A 177 -21.26 27.55 3.46
CA SER A 177 -20.55 26.56 4.28
C SER A 177 -19.24 27.09 4.86
N PRO A 178 -18.72 26.48 5.94
CA PRO A 178 -17.36 26.74 6.43
C PRO A 178 -16.26 26.41 5.40
N LEU A 179 -16.52 25.52 4.43
CA LEU A 179 -15.54 25.14 3.40
C LEU A 179 -15.29 26.30 2.42
N GLU A 180 -16.34 26.99 1.96
CA GLU A 180 -16.22 28.18 1.10
C GLU A 180 -15.41 29.30 1.78
N PHE A 181 -15.50 29.42 3.11
CA PHE A 181 -14.65 30.32 3.91
C PHE A 181 -13.17 29.87 3.89
N ALA A 182 -12.91 28.57 4.03
CA ALA A 182 -11.55 28.04 4.01
C ALA A 182 -10.90 28.17 2.63
N GLU A 183 -11.67 28.06 1.55
CA GLU A 183 -11.23 28.26 0.18
C GLU A 183 -10.73 29.70 -0.06
N ASP A 184 -11.49 30.73 0.33
CA ASP A 184 -11.03 32.13 0.19
C ASP A 184 -9.79 32.44 1.07
N VAL A 185 -9.69 31.86 2.28
CA VAL A 185 -8.50 32.05 3.14
C VAL A 185 -7.26 31.40 2.52
N ARG A 186 -7.40 30.19 1.97
CA ARG A 186 -6.33 29.51 1.21
C ARG A 186 -5.95 30.31 -0.03
N LEU A 187 -6.94 30.80 -0.80
CA LEU A 187 -6.74 31.64 -1.98
C LEU A 187 -5.96 32.92 -1.66
N THR A 188 -6.23 33.57 -0.53
CA THR A 188 -5.48 34.76 -0.06
C THR A 188 -3.97 34.50 0.01
N PHE A 189 -3.56 33.41 0.68
CA PHE A 189 -2.14 33.09 0.85
C PHE A 189 -1.51 32.45 -0.40
N ASN A 190 -2.27 31.64 -1.13
CA ASN A 190 -1.79 31.03 -2.37
C ASN A 190 -1.55 32.08 -3.46
N ASN A 191 -2.41 33.10 -3.60
CA ASN A 191 -2.18 34.22 -4.50
C ASN A 191 -0.89 34.98 -4.13
N ALA A 192 -0.64 35.19 -2.84
CA ALA A 192 0.57 35.84 -2.38
C ALA A 192 1.83 35.02 -2.70
N MET A 193 1.80 33.69 -2.49
CA MET A 193 2.91 32.79 -2.85
C MET A 193 3.07 32.56 -4.36
N LEU A 194 2.04 32.80 -5.16
CA LEU A 194 2.08 32.73 -6.62
C LEU A 194 2.66 34.00 -7.26
N TYR A 195 2.35 35.18 -6.71
CA TYR A 195 2.86 36.45 -7.23
C TYR A 195 4.28 36.78 -6.74
N ASN A 196 4.60 36.46 -5.49
CA ASN A 196 5.89 36.77 -4.88
C ASN A 196 6.84 35.57 -5.04
N PRO A 197 8.12 35.77 -5.41
CA PRO A 197 9.07 34.66 -5.52
C PRO A 197 9.44 34.08 -4.14
N VAL A 198 9.87 32.82 -4.14
CA VAL A 198 10.41 32.15 -2.95
C VAL A 198 11.64 32.92 -2.45
N GLY A 199 11.68 33.26 -1.16
CA GLY A 199 12.69 34.15 -0.57
C GLY A 199 12.19 35.58 -0.33
N HIS A 200 11.05 35.99 -0.91
CA HIS A 200 10.45 37.29 -0.63
C HIS A 200 9.71 37.30 0.73
N ASP A 201 9.77 38.42 1.45
CA ASP A 201 9.13 38.55 2.77
C ASP A 201 7.63 38.21 2.74
N VAL A 202 6.90 38.70 1.72
CA VAL A 202 5.45 38.44 1.59
C VAL A 202 5.16 36.96 1.31
N TYR A 203 6.05 36.24 0.61
CA TYR A 203 5.95 34.80 0.42
C TYR A 203 6.04 34.06 1.77
N HIS A 204 7.06 34.38 2.57
CA HIS A 204 7.24 33.76 3.89
C HIS A 204 6.13 34.14 4.88
N MET A 205 5.63 35.39 4.83
CA MET A 205 4.49 35.83 5.61
C MET A 205 3.21 35.05 5.26
N ALA A 206 3.00 34.72 3.98
CA ALA A 206 1.89 33.89 3.52
C ALA A 206 2.06 32.41 3.94
N GLU A 207 3.25 31.83 3.78
CA GLU A 207 3.55 30.44 4.19
C GLU A 207 3.30 30.23 5.70
N ILE A 208 3.76 31.15 6.54
CA ILE A 208 3.55 31.10 8.00
C ILE A 208 2.05 31.15 8.36
N LEU A 209 1.27 32.00 7.67
CA LEU A 209 -0.15 32.16 7.96
C LEU A 209 -1.02 31.03 7.41
N LEU A 210 -0.67 30.46 6.25
CA LEU A 210 -1.34 29.29 5.72
C LEU A 210 -1.12 28.08 6.65
N ASN A 211 0.11 27.84 7.10
CA ASN A 211 0.38 26.77 8.06
C ASN A 211 -0.39 26.98 9.39
N LEU A 212 -0.44 28.21 9.92
CA LEU A 212 -1.24 28.57 11.09
C LEU A 212 -2.76 28.44 10.86
N PHE A 213 -3.23 28.62 9.62
CA PHE A 213 -4.62 28.39 9.25
C PHE A 213 -4.95 26.90 9.27
N GLU A 214 -4.22 26.07 8.51
CA GLU A 214 -4.47 24.62 8.42
C GLU A 214 -4.41 23.93 9.80
N GLU A 215 -3.39 24.28 10.62
CA GLU A 215 -3.20 23.75 11.98
C GLU A 215 -4.39 24.05 12.92
N LYS A 216 -5.16 25.10 12.65
CA LYS A 216 -6.38 25.46 13.38
C LYS A 216 -7.67 25.18 12.61
N TRP A 217 -7.58 24.75 11.36
CA TRP A 217 -8.70 24.40 10.50
C TRP A 217 -9.20 22.98 10.78
N VAL A 218 -8.29 22.01 10.92
CA VAL A 218 -8.62 20.57 11.12
C VAL A 218 -9.70 20.33 12.19
N PRO A 219 -9.66 20.95 13.40
CA PRO A 219 -10.72 20.73 14.39
C PRO A 219 -12.09 21.30 14.00
N LEU A 220 -12.14 22.33 13.13
CA LEU A 220 -13.37 22.94 12.61
C LEU A 220 -13.95 22.10 11.48
N GLU A 221 -13.08 21.57 10.61
CA GLU A 221 -13.42 20.66 9.52
C GLU A 221 -14.04 19.37 10.08
N THR A 222 -13.39 18.71 11.04
CA THR A 222 -13.93 17.52 11.72
C THR A 222 -15.27 17.81 12.42
N GLN A 223 -15.44 19.00 13.02
CA GLN A 223 -16.72 19.41 13.61
C GLN A 223 -17.82 19.56 12.54
N TYR A 224 -17.49 20.07 11.35
CA TYR A 224 -18.43 20.25 10.24
C TYR A 224 -18.81 18.92 9.58
N GLU A 225 -17.86 18.01 9.36
CA GLU A 225 -18.14 16.65 8.90
C GLU A 225 -19.04 15.88 9.87
N LEU A 226 -18.73 15.94 11.17
CA LEU A 226 -19.56 15.32 12.21
C LEU A 226 -20.95 15.97 12.33
N LEU A 227 -21.10 17.25 11.96
CA LEU A 227 -22.39 17.93 11.88
C LEU A 227 -23.21 17.40 10.69
N ILE A 228 -22.65 17.41 9.48
CA ILE A 228 -23.29 16.89 8.26
C ILE A 228 -23.72 15.43 8.48
N ARG A 229 -22.83 14.60 9.06
CA ARG A 229 -23.10 13.19 9.36
C ARG A 229 -24.23 12.96 10.37
N LYS A 230 -24.52 13.94 11.24
CA LYS A 230 -25.66 13.92 12.17
C LYS A 230 -26.94 14.53 11.57
N GLN A 231 -26.80 15.39 10.55
CA GLN A 231 -27.90 16.05 9.84
C GLN A 231 -28.56 15.18 8.77
N GLN A 232 -28.06 13.97 8.50
CA GLN A 232 -28.70 12.99 7.61
C GLN A 232 -29.70 12.11 8.39
N PRO A 233 -31.00 12.44 8.45
CA PRO A 233 -32.00 11.44 8.80
C PRO A 233 -32.03 10.35 7.71
N VAL A 234 -32.34 9.12 8.10
CA VAL A 234 -32.84 8.13 7.14
C VAL A 234 -34.17 8.68 6.61
N ARG A 235 -34.17 9.09 5.35
CA ARG A 235 -35.36 9.42 4.58
C ARG A 235 -35.34 8.60 3.31
N ASP A 236 -36.36 7.76 3.16
CA ASP A 236 -36.85 7.39 1.85
C ASP A 236 -37.21 8.68 1.10
N ILE A 237 -36.83 8.77 -0.17
CA ILE A 237 -37.17 9.90 -1.05
C ILE A 237 -37.78 9.32 -2.32
N ASP A 238 -39.05 9.61 -2.52
CA ASP A 238 -39.79 9.30 -3.74
C ASP A 238 -39.15 9.99 -4.96
N PHE A 239 -39.15 9.30 -6.10
CA PHE A 239 -38.69 9.85 -7.36
C PHE A 239 -39.70 10.85 -7.92
N HIS A 240 -39.41 12.15 -7.80
CA HIS A 240 -39.98 13.13 -8.73
C HIS A 240 -39.15 13.17 -10.02
N ALA A 241 -39.80 12.79 -11.13
CA ALA A 241 -39.19 12.79 -12.45
C ALA A 241 -38.91 14.23 -12.95
N PRO A 242 -37.82 14.46 -13.71
CA PRO A 242 -37.62 15.73 -14.40
C PRO A 242 -38.68 15.92 -15.48
N VAL A 243 -39.31 17.09 -15.50
CA VAL A 243 -40.34 17.46 -16.47
C VAL A 243 -39.70 17.70 -17.84
N SER A 244 -40.24 17.07 -18.89
CA SER A 244 -39.85 17.34 -20.27
C SER A 244 -40.15 18.79 -20.65
N THR A 245 -39.13 19.52 -21.12
CA THR A 245 -39.29 20.78 -21.84
C THR A 245 -38.85 20.62 -23.29
N ASN A 246 -39.50 21.36 -24.19
CA ASN A 246 -39.53 21.03 -25.61
C ASN A 246 -38.23 21.34 -26.37
N THR A 247 -38.07 20.62 -27.47
CA THR A 247 -37.10 20.89 -28.53
C THR A 247 -37.23 22.32 -29.07
N HIS A 248 -36.07 22.97 -29.27
CA HIS A 248 -35.91 23.99 -30.31
C HIS A 248 -34.74 23.57 -31.20
N ASN A 249 -34.99 23.50 -32.52
CA ASN A 249 -33.95 23.24 -33.49
C ASN A 249 -33.02 24.46 -33.57
N VAL A 250 -31.71 24.22 -33.55
CA VAL A 250 -30.70 25.17 -34.03
C VAL A 250 -29.82 24.44 -35.04
N GLU A 251 -29.54 25.12 -36.14
CA GLU A 251 -28.93 24.54 -37.33
C GLU A 251 -27.41 24.32 -37.17
N ALA A 252 -26.87 23.24 -37.74
CA ALA A 252 -25.47 22.88 -37.57
C ALA A 252 -24.55 23.71 -38.48
N LEU A 253 -23.66 24.51 -37.89
CA LEU A 253 -22.61 25.21 -38.64
C LEU A 253 -21.46 24.25 -39.03
N PRO A 254 -20.82 24.44 -40.21
CA PRO A 254 -19.78 23.50 -40.68
C PRO A 254 -18.49 23.54 -39.84
N LEU A 255 -17.82 22.38 -39.74
CA LEU A 255 -16.48 22.26 -39.17
C LEU A 255 -15.43 22.89 -40.11
N PRO A 256 -14.45 23.65 -39.59
CA PRO A 256 -13.29 24.08 -40.37
C PRO A 256 -12.32 22.90 -40.64
N ALA A 257 -11.64 22.94 -41.78
CA ALA A 257 -10.67 21.92 -42.20
C ALA A 257 -9.36 21.96 -41.39
N PRO A 258 -8.61 20.84 -41.27
CA PRO A 258 -7.42 20.77 -40.43
C PRO A 258 -6.22 21.54 -41.03
N THR A 259 -5.61 22.41 -40.22
CA THR A 259 -4.32 23.04 -40.50
C THR A 259 -3.15 22.08 -40.21
N PRO A 260 -1.99 22.23 -40.89
CA PRO A 260 -0.83 21.37 -40.67
C PRO A 260 -0.22 21.51 -39.26
N SER A 261 0.37 20.42 -38.77
CA SER A 261 1.15 20.40 -37.52
C SER A 261 2.36 21.35 -37.58
N LEU A 262 2.53 22.14 -36.52
CA LEU A 262 3.76 22.89 -36.25
C LEU A 262 4.56 22.15 -35.17
N SER A 263 5.83 21.87 -35.46
CA SER A 263 6.75 21.24 -34.51
C SER A 263 7.02 22.14 -33.29
N PRO A 264 7.30 21.56 -32.11
CA PRO A 264 7.69 22.35 -30.93
C PRO A 264 9.03 23.09 -31.17
N PRO A 265 9.23 24.27 -30.54
CA PRO A 265 10.46 25.04 -30.69
C PRO A 265 11.65 24.37 -29.97
N PRO A 266 12.88 24.52 -30.48
CA PRO A 266 14.08 24.05 -29.79
C PRO A 266 14.40 24.91 -28.55
N PRO A 267 15.10 24.36 -27.54
CA PRO A 267 15.48 25.11 -26.34
C PRO A 267 16.46 26.26 -26.66
N PRO A 268 16.41 27.38 -25.91
CA PRO A 268 17.31 28.51 -26.11
C PRO A 268 18.74 28.14 -25.72
N LYS A 269 19.72 28.64 -26.48
CA LYS A 269 21.14 28.45 -26.20
C LYS A 269 21.64 29.42 -25.13
N VAL A 270 22.52 28.95 -24.26
CA VAL A 270 23.28 29.78 -23.32
C VAL A 270 24.15 30.78 -24.11
N VAL A 271 24.19 32.03 -23.64
CA VAL A 271 25.12 33.07 -24.09
C VAL A 271 25.71 33.73 -22.84
N GLU A 272 27.04 33.68 -22.72
CA GLU A 272 27.75 34.25 -21.58
C GLU A 272 28.14 35.73 -21.79
N ASN A 273 28.59 36.35 -20.69
CA ASN A 273 29.39 37.58 -20.59
C ASN A 273 28.69 38.93 -20.84
N ARG A 274 28.58 39.75 -19.78
CA ARG A 274 29.68 40.70 -19.47
C ARG A 274 29.66 41.29 -18.05
N THR A 275 30.88 41.46 -17.55
CA THR A 275 31.39 41.94 -16.25
C THR A 275 31.16 43.41 -15.88
N LEU A 276 31.10 43.68 -14.57
CA LEU A 276 31.88 44.69 -13.81
C LEU A 276 32.13 44.09 -12.40
N GLU A 277 33.37 43.90 -11.92
CA GLU A 277 34.25 44.88 -11.22
C GLU A 277 33.63 45.51 -9.95
N ARG A 278 34.27 45.63 -8.78
CA ARG A 278 35.65 45.35 -8.25
C ARG A 278 35.52 45.24 -6.70
N ALA A 279 36.37 44.65 -5.84
CA ALA A 279 37.84 44.64 -5.76
C ALA A 279 38.43 43.52 -4.85
N GLU A 280 39.76 43.41 -4.82
CA GLU A 280 40.56 42.33 -4.20
C GLU A 280 41.35 42.81 -2.95
N SER A 281 41.81 41.87 -2.08
CA SER A 281 43.19 41.88 -1.53
C SER A 281 43.57 40.61 -0.73
N MET A 282 44.54 39.83 -1.24
CA MET A 282 45.77 39.26 -0.62
C MET A 282 45.79 38.82 0.89
N THR A 283 46.47 37.76 1.37
CA THR A 283 47.45 36.79 0.79
C THR A 283 47.63 35.51 1.67
N ASN A 284 48.32 34.48 1.17
CA ASN A 284 48.67 33.18 1.80
C ASN A 284 50.20 33.08 2.18
N PRO A 285 50.80 31.92 2.56
CA PRO A 285 50.57 30.98 3.70
C PRO A 285 51.88 30.54 4.45
N VAL A 286 51.80 29.82 5.60
CA VAL A 286 52.96 29.12 6.26
C VAL A 286 52.56 27.78 6.94
N LYS A 287 53.49 26.81 7.07
CA LYS A 287 53.35 25.46 7.72
C LYS A 287 54.77 24.89 8.07
N PRO A 288 54.94 23.70 8.71
CA PRO A 288 54.76 23.27 10.13
C PRO A 288 56.08 22.96 10.91
N ALA A 289 55.98 22.47 12.17
CA ALA A 289 57.06 21.83 12.96
C ALA A 289 56.53 20.64 13.83
N VAL A 290 57.40 19.85 14.51
CA VAL A 290 57.15 18.41 14.81
C VAL A 290 57.71 17.87 16.16
N LEU A 291 56.86 17.20 16.98
CA LEU A 291 57.12 16.15 18.03
C LEU A 291 58.00 16.52 19.28
N PRO A 292 58.07 15.73 20.42
CA PRO A 292 57.84 14.28 20.64
C PRO A 292 56.90 13.87 21.83
N VAL A 293 57.15 12.72 22.50
CA VAL A 293 56.10 11.73 22.92
C VAL A 293 56.41 10.92 24.22
N VAL A 294 55.43 10.81 25.15
CA VAL A 294 55.18 9.71 26.17
C VAL A 294 56.21 9.53 27.33
N PRO A 295 55.92 8.95 28.55
CA PRO A 295 54.79 8.06 28.99
C PRO A 295 54.03 8.33 30.33
N GLU A 296 52.88 7.61 30.45
CA GLU A 296 52.27 6.92 31.62
C GLU A 296 51.62 7.59 32.89
N LYS A 297 50.37 7.13 33.15
CA LYS A 297 49.75 6.69 34.44
C LYS A 297 49.30 7.68 35.55
N LEU A 298 47.97 7.93 35.65
CA LEU A 298 47.00 7.23 36.56
C LEU A 298 45.65 7.99 36.73
N VAL A 299 44.55 7.23 36.64
CA VAL A 299 43.28 7.32 37.43
C VAL A 299 42.54 8.68 37.52
N GLU A 300 41.50 8.80 36.69
CA GLU A 300 40.08 8.98 37.09
C GLU A 300 39.68 10.10 38.08
N GLU A 301 39.15 11.21 37.54
CA GLU A 301 37.77 11.70 37.82
C GLU A 301 37.50 12.98 36.99
N ALA A 302 36.36 13.00 36.25
CA ALA A 302 35.68 14.12 35.55
C ALA A 302 35.52 13.97 34.02
N SER A 303 34.37 13.45 33.57
CA SER A 303 33.86 13.69 32.21
C SER A 303 32.36 13.44 32.02
N ALA A 304 31.52 14.16 32.77
CA ALA A 304 30.07 14.21 32.51
C ALA A 304 29.70 15.14 31.32
N ASN A 305 30.62 15.33 30.37
CA ASN A 305 30.52 16.33 29.30
C ASN A 305 31.37 15.97 28.06
N ARG A 306 31.66 14.67 27.86
CA ARG A 306 32.21 14.14 26.61
C ARG A 306 31.13 13.39 25.86
N ASP A 307 31.26 13.32 24.55
CA ASP A 307 30.48 12.41 23.73
C ASP A 307 30.80 10.94 24.04
N LEU A 308 29.81 10.07 23.83
CA LEU A 308 30.07 8.63 23.72
C LEU A 308 30.89 8.40 22.44
N THR A 309 31.99 7.67 22.58
CA THR A 309 32.80 7.25 21.43
C THR A 309 32.02 6.33 20.50
N PHE A 310 32.50 6.15 19.27
CA PHE A 310 31.86 5.27 18.29
C PHE A 310 31.64 3.84 18.83
N ASP A 311 32.65 3.28 19.51
CA ASP A 311 32.55 1.94 20.09
C ASP A 311 31.58 1.89 21.30
N GLU A 312 31.49 2.95 22.10
CA GLU A 312 30.49 3.05 23.19
C GLU A 312 29.06 3.19 22.65
N LYS A 313 28.84 4.00 21.60
CA LYS A 313 27.55 4.10 20.91
C LYS A 313 27.14 2.77 20.27
N ARG A 314 28.11 2.08 19.66
CA ARG A 314 27.90 0.75 19.08
C ARG A 314 27.55 -0.28 20.15
N GLN A 315 28.30 -0.33 21.26
CA GLN A 315 28.00 -1.24 22.36
C GLN A 315 26.62 -0.93 22.96
N LEU A 316 26.25 0.35 23.11
CA LEU A 316 24.90 0.74 23.52
C LEU A 316 23.82 0.23 22.55
N SER A 317 24.06 0.34 21.24
CA SER A 317 23.15 -0.16 20.21
C SER A 317 22.98 -1.68 20.22
N GLU A 318 24.03 -2.43 20.55
CA GLU A 318 23.98 -3.90 20.69
C GLU A 318 23.30 -4.28 22.02
N ASP A 319 23.70 -3.65 23.12
CA ASP A 319 23.22 -3.97 24.48
C ASP A 319 21.74 -3.62 24.72
N LEU A 320 21.21 -2.59 24.04
CA LEU A 320 19.77 -2.27 24.06
C LEU A 320 18.93 -3.34 23.35
N GLN A 321 19.49 -4.11 22.40
CA GLN A 321 18.77 -5.19 21.71
C GLN A 321 18.69 -6.46 22.57
N ASP A 322 19.68 -6.70 23.42
CA ASP A 322 19.73 -7.82 24.37
C ASP A 322 18.87 -7.61 25.64
N LEU A 323 18.24 -6.44 25.80
CA LEU A 323 17.34 -6.19 26.93
C LEU A 323 16.06 -7.05 26.88
N PRO A 324 15.67 -7.72 27.98
CA PRO A 324 14.41 -8.43 28.02
C PRO A 324 13.22 -7.46 28.03
N TYR A 325 12.07 -7.94 27.52
CA TYR A 325 10.89 -7.13 27.23
C TYR A 325 10.38 -6.29 28.42
N ASP A 326 10.57 -6.73 29.66
CA ASP A 326 10.14 -5.99 30.86
C ASP A 326 11.03 -4.78 31.20
N LYS A 327 12.14 -4.57 30.48
CA LYS A 327 13.04 -3.41 30.61
C LYS A 327 12.84 -2.36 29.53
N LEU A 328 12.21 -2.70 28.41
CA LEU A 328 11.97 -1.78 27.29
C LEU A 328 11.08 -0.58 27.67
N GLU A 329 10.13 -0.76 28.60
CA GLU A 329 9.34 0.37 29.13
C GLU A 329 10.22 1.42 29.79
N ALA A 330 11.27 1.04 30.54
CA ALA A 330 12.17 2.00 31.17
C ALA A 330 13.00 2.78 30.14
N VAL A 331 13.48 2.11 29.08
CA VAL A 331 14.13 2.75 27.91
C VAL A 331 13.21 3.78 27.26
N VAL A 332 11.94 3.39 27.03
CA VAL A 332 10.92 4.28 26.46
C VAL A 332 10.63 5.50 27.35
N GLN A 333 10.64 5.33 28.68
CA GLN A 333 10.47 6.46 29.61
C GLN A 333 11.69 7.40 29.64
N ILE A 334 12.92 6.88 29.55
CA ILE A 334 14.15 7.68 29.44
C ILE A 334 14.09 8.56 28.18
N ILE A 335 13.68 8.00 27.03
CA ILE A 335 13.57 8.75 25.77
C ILE A 335 12.43 9.78 25.82
N LYS A 336 11.24 9.38 26.30
CA LYS A 336 10.07 10.29 26.42
C LYS A 336 10.31 11.48 27.35
N LYS A 337 11.25 11.36 28.30
CA LYS A 337 11.66 12.42 29.24
C LYS A 337 12.14 13.70 28.54
N ARG A 338 12.75 13.57 27.36
CA ARG A 338 13.33 14.69 26.58
C ARG A 338 12.80 14.78 25.15
N THR A 339 12.34 13.67 24.57
CA THR A 339 11.86 13.61 23.17
C THR A 339 10.37 13.19 23.10
N PRO A 340 9.43 13.99 23.67
CA PRO A 340 8.03 13.57 23.83
C PRO A 340 7.27 13.34 22.50
N GLU A 341 7.72 13.97 21.41
CA GLU A 341 7.06 13.94 20.10
C GLU A 341 7.14 12.58 19.38
N LEU A 342 8.07 11.69 19.77
CA LEU A 342 8.25 10.36 19.19
C LEU A 342 7.08 9.37 19.42
N SER A 343 6.00 9.79 20.09
CA SER A 343 5.07 8.89 20.77
C SER A 343 3.64 8.79 20.21
N GLN A 344 3.34 9.38 19.04
CA GLN A 344 1.93 9.61 18.64
C GLN A 344 1.44 9.06 17.28
N GLN A 345 2.24 8.39 16.42
CA GLN A 345 1.76 7.99 15.08
C GLN A 345 2.05 6.56 14.56
N ASP A 346 2.94 5.77 15.17
CA ASP A 346 3.28 4.41 14.69
C ASP A 346 3.50 3.40 15.84
N ASP A 347 3.29 2.11 15.57
CA ASP A 347 3.54 0.98 16.50
C ASP A 347 5.04 0.55 16.56
N GLU A 348 5.89 1.15 15.72
CA GLU A 348 7.32 0.85 15.55
C GLU A 348 8.12 2.16 15.72
N ILE A 349 9.04 2.23 16.69
CA ILE A 349 9.93 3.39 16.86
C ILE A 349 11.33 3.04 16.36
N GLU A 350 11.69 3.58 15.20
CA GLU A 350 13.09 3.63 14.74
C GLU A 350 13.84 4.69 15.57
N LEU A 351 14.84 4.24 16.33
CA LEU A 351 15.70 5.10 17.15
C LEU A 351 17.08 5.20 16.48
N ASP A 352 17.36 6.38 15.93
CA ASP A 352 18.67 6.73 15.39
C ASP A 352 19.52 7.26 16.56
N ILE A 353 20.51 6.47 16.99
CA ILE A 353 21.30 6.73 18.22
C ILE A 353 22.15 8.00 18.06
N ASP A 354 22.49 8.40 16.83
CA ASP A 354 23.18 9.66 16.56
C ASP A 354 22.24 10.89 16.61
N SER A 355 20.91 10.68 16.69
CA SER A 355 19.92 11.76 16.81
C SER A 355 19.47 12.08 18.23
N LEU A 356 19.87 11.26 19.21
CA LEU A 356 19.52 11.45 20.63
C LEU A 356 20.46 12.49 21.28
N ASP A 357 19.95 13.27 22.23
CA ASP A 357 20.78 14.22 22.96
C ASP A 357 21.79 13.49 23.88
N LEU A 358 22.94 14.15 24.12
CA LEU A 358 24.06 13.57 24.85
C LEU A 358 23.67 13.08 26.26
N GLU A 359 22.74 13.76 26.93
CA GLU A 359 22.30 13.38 28.27
C GLU A 359 21.35 12.17 28.23
N THR A 360 20.45 12.10 27.24
CA THR A 360 19.65 10.88 26.97
C THR A 360 20.55 9.68 26.64
N LEU A 361 21.62 9.88 25.86
CA LEU A 361 22.58 8.81 25.54
C LEU A 361 23.31 8.29 26.79
N TRP A 362 23.80 9.18 27.67
CA TRP A 362 24.42 8.77 28.94
C TRP A 362 23.41 8.16 29.93
N GLU A 363 22.15 8.63 29.97
CA GLU A 363 21.09 8.00 30.78
C GLU A 363 20.77 6.57 30.30
N LEU A 364 20.70 6.35 28.98
CA LEU A 364 20.51 5.02 28.38
C LEU A 364 21.72 4.11 28.63
N PHE A 365 22.94 4.60 28.40
CA PHE A 365 24.17 3.84 28.62
C PHE A 365 24.26 3.32 30.05
N ARG A 366 24.14 4.22 31.02
CA ARG A 366 24.18 3.87 32.45
C ARG A 366 23.08 2.87 32.83
N PHE A 367 21.85 3.04 32.35
CA PHE A 367 20.75 2.11 32.64
C PHE A 367 21.07 0.67 32.19
N VAL A 368 21.67 0.51 31.01
CA VAL A 368 21.99 -0.81 30.47
C VAL A 368 23.23 -1.42 31.13
N THR A 369 24.25 -0.61 31.45
CA THR A 369 25.42 -1.06 32.23
C THR A 369 25.01 -1.54 33.63
N GLU A 370 24.21 -0.75 34.37
CA GLU A 370 23.66 -1.13 35.69
C GLU A 370 22.86 -2.44 35.62
N TYR A 371 22.07 -2.62 34.55
CA TYR A 371 21.34 -3.86 34.32
C TYR A 371 22.27 -5.05 34.08
N LYS A 372 23.28 -4.93 33.20
CA LYS A 372 24.25 -6.01 32.93
C LYS A 372 25.07 -6.38 34.17
N GLU A 373 25.53 -5.41 34.95
CA GLU A 373 26.19 -5.70 36.24
C GLU A 373 25.29 -6.48 37.21
N SER A 374 23.99 -6.14 37.25
CA SER A 374 23.03 -6.85 38.10
C SER A 374 22.76 -8.30 37.66
N LEU A 375 23.06 -8.64 36.39
CA LEU A 375 23.05 -10.01 35.89
C LEU A 375 24.34 -10.74 36.26
N SER A 376 25.52 -10.12 36.06
CA SER A 376 26.81 -10.72 36.41
C SER A 376 26.88 -11.10 37.88
N LYS A 377 26.52 -10.17 38.77
CA LYS A 377 26.49 -10.40 40.23
C LYS A 377 25.57 -11.56 40.62
N LYS A 378 24.39 -11.68 39.98
CA LYS A 378 23.47 -12.83 40.16
C LYS A 378 23.99 -14.16 39.60
N LYS A 379 24.89 -14.10 38.61
CA LYS A 379 25.50 -15.29 38.00
C LYS A 379 26.66 -15.80 38.86
N GLU A 380 27.42 -14.89 39.47
CA GLU A 380 28.43 -15.18 40.50
C GLU A 380 27.78 -15.75 41.77
N GLU A 381 26.68 -15.15 42.24
CA GLU A 381 25.85 -15.66 43.36
C GLU A 381 25.25 -17.06 43.10
N GLN A 382 25.23 -17.54 41.85
CA GLN A 382 24.72 -18.86 41.46
C GLN A 382 25.84 -19.88 41.13
N GLY A 383 27.11 -19.48 41.20
CA GLY A 383 28.27 -20.38 41.38
C GLY A 383 28.47 -21.47 40.32
N LEU A 384 28.92 -21.10 39.12
CA LEU A 384 29.36 -22.07 38.10
C LEU A 384 30.51 -21.49 37.23
N ASP A 385 31.72 -21.99 37.48
CA ASP A 385 32.97 -21.52 36.86
C ASP A 385 33.48 -22.44 35.73
N SER A 386 34.07 -21.81 34.72
CA SER A 386 35.02 -22.33 33.71
C SER A 386 34.74 -23.64 32.90
N GLU A 387 34.48 -23.42 31.61
CA GLU A 387 35.13 -24.11 30.46
C GLU A 387 35.04 -25.64 30.27
N ARG A 388 33.95 -26.11 29.62
CA ARG A 388 33.97 -26.44 28.17
C ARG A 388 32.61 -26.85 27.58
N ASP A 389 32.62 -27.04 26.26
CA ASP A 389 31.59 -27.62 25.38
C ASP A 389 30.25 -26.86 25.31
N ALA A 390 30.10 -26.07 24.23
CA ALA A 390 28.96 -25.18 24.00
C ALA A 390 28.01 -25.69 22.92
N GLU A 391 27.08 -26.58 23.30
CA GLU A 391 25.84 -26.84 22.56
C GLU A 391 24.62 -26.83 23.52
N SER A 392 23.43 -26.58 22.95
CA SER A 392 22.13 -26.68 23.63
C SER A 392 21.88 -25.79 24.86
N PHE A 393 21.49 -24.52 24.62
CA PHE A 393 20.55 -23.82 25.51
C PHE A 393 19.59 -22.91 24.72
N HIS A 394 18.46 -23.47 24.26
CA HIS A 394 17.24 -22.69 23.97
C HIS A 394 15.99 -23.59 23.89
N ASN A 395 15.52 -24.08 25.06
CA ASN A 395 14.15 -24.56 25.20
C ASN A 395 13.70 -24.56 26.67
N SER A 396 12.37 -24.46 26.88
CA SER A 396 11.67 -24.48 28.18
C SER A 396 11.77 -23.22 29.08
N VAL A 397 10.85 -22.26 28.87
CA VAL A 397 9.97 -21.74 29.96
C VAL A 397 8.54 -21.55 29.42
N HIS A 398 7.87 -22.67 29.15
CA HIS A 398 6.43 -22.85 29.36
C HIS A 398 6.33 -24.05 30.33
N GLU A 399 5.48 -24.09 31.34
CA GLU A 399 4.42 -23.17 31.77
C GLU A 399 4.17 -23.39 33.29
N SER A 400 3.26 -22.64 33.92
CA SER A 400 2.82 -22.96 35.29
C SER A 400 1.39 -22.50 35.57
N ASN A 401 0.44 -23.43 35.45
CA ASN A 401 -0.78 -23.50 36.28
C ASN A 401 -1.54 -24.81 36.00
N THR A 402 -1.29 -25.85 36.79
CA THR A 402 -2.08 -27.08 36.80
C THR A 402 -2.68 -27.28 38.20
N LEU A 403 -3.98 -27.54 38.28
CA LEU A 403 -4.68 -27.81 39.54
C LEU A 403 -4.87 -29.33 39.74
N VAL A 404 -4.95 -29.76 40.99
CA VAL A 404 -4.62 -31.14 41.43
C VAL A 404 -5.81 -32.11 41.38
N THR A 405 -5.56 -33.34 40.92
CA THR A 405 -6.09 -34.69 41.31
C THR A 405 -6.05 -35.62 40.07
N GLY A 406 -5.83 -36.95 40.14
CA GLY A 406 -5.51 -37.86 41.26
C GLY A 406 -4.58 -39.00 40.77
N LEU A 407 -4.38 -40.06 41.58
CA LEU A 407 -3.29 -41.06 41.39
C LEU A 407 -3.76 -42.44 40.86
N GLU A 408 -2.78 -43.31 40.54
CA GLU A 408 -2.84 -44.79 40.37
C GLU A 408 -3.30 -45.37 39.00
N SER A 409 -2.74 -46.49 38.48
CA SER A 409 -1.50 -47.26 38.80
C SER A 409 -1.12 -48.28 37.68
N SER A 410 0.17 -48.66 37.59
CA SER A 410 0.75 -49.88 36.94
C SER A 410 0.64 -50.06 35.39
N LYS A 411 1.75 -50.17 34.63
CA LYS A 411 2.72 -51.30 34.41
C LYS A 411 2.16 -52.47 33.55
N VAL A 412 2.66 -52.76 32.33
CA VAL A 412 3.93 -53.51 31.94
C VAL A 412 3.79 -55.02 32.28
N THR A 413 4.12 -56.08 31.51
CA THR A 413 4.97 -56.43 30.32
C THR A 413 4.17 -57.24 29.24
N GLU A 414 4.67 -57.85 28.12
CA GLU A 414 5.74 -57.58 27.11
C GLU A 414 5.69 -58.66 25.93
N LEU A 415 6.65 -58.62 24.99
CA LEU A 415 6.94 -59.39 23.76
C LEU A 415 6.77 -60.94 23.71
N GLY A 416 6.59 -61.47 22.48
CA GLY A 416 6.89 -62.87 22.09
C GLY A 416 6.66 -63.22 20.60
N HIS A 417 7.66 -63.78 19.90
CA HIS A 417 7.55 -64.33 18.52
C HIS A 417 6.99 -65.78 18.55
N VAL A 418 6.66 -66.53 17.47
CA VAL A 418 7.10 -66.66 16.04
C VAL A 418 5.93 -67.34 15.23
N ALA A 419 5.88 -67.65 13.91
CA ALA A 419 6.76 -67.60 12.72
C ALA A 419 5.92 -67.68 11.39
N SER A 420 6.62 -67.64 10.24
CA SER A 420 6.45 -68.43 8.97
C SER A 420 5.08 -68.91 8.44
N THR A 421 4.78 -68.94 7.12
CA THR A 421 5.42 -68.43 5.87
C THR A 421 4.50 -68.70 4.65
N VAL A 422 4.50 -67.82 3.62
CA VAL A 422 4.41 -68.18 2.15
C VAL A 422 3.04 -68.75 1.63
N ARG A 423 2.43 -68.40 0.47
CA ARG A 423 2.87 -67.78 -0.81
C ARG A 423 1.70 -67.10 -1.60
N GLN A 424 2.07 -66.28 -2.60
CA GLN A 424 1.51 -65.95 -3.95
C GLN A 424 0.14 -66.60 -4.40
N GLU A 425 -0.71 -66.02 -5.29
CA GLU A 425 -0.52 -64.91 -6.27
C GLU A 425 -1.80 -64.34 -6.96
N VAL A 426 -1.60 -63.27 -7.76
CA VAL A 426 -2.30 -62.86 -9.02
C VAL A 426 -3.69 -62.19 -9.01
N ASN A 427 -3.79 -61.13 -9.83
CA ASN A 427 -4.96 -60.31 -10.22
C ASN A 427 -5.70 -60.87 -11.46
N VAL A 428 -6.89 -60.35 -11.80
CA VAL A 428 -7.19 -59.62 -13.07
C VAL A 428 -8.70 -59.36 -13.27
N GLY A 429 -9.07 -58.11 -13.57
CA GLY A 429 -10.24 -57.71 -14.39
C GLY A 429 -11.65 -57.79 -13.77
N GLY A 430 -12.60 -56.86 -14.02
CA GLY A 430 -12.48 -55.52 -14.61
C GLY A 430 -13.56 -55.13 -15.65
N SER A 431 -14.77 -54.75 -15.23
CA SER A 431 -15.83 -54.06 -16.00
C SER A 431 -17.12 -53.90 -15.15
N SER A 432 -18.08 -52.99 -15.38
CA SER A 432 -18.09 -51.62 -15.97
C SER A 432 -19.53 -51.02 -15.84
N SER A 433 -19.68 -49.69 -15.67
CA SER A 433 -20.93 -48.88 -15.89
C SER A 433 -22.20 -49.22 -15.09
N SER A 434 -23.23 -48.37 -14.91
CA SER A 434 -23.39 -46.88 -14.85
C SER A 434 -24.86 -46.51 -14.50
N ASN A 435 -25.10 -45.32 -13.94
CA ASN A 435 -26.42 -44.61 -13.88
C ASN A 435 -27.55 -45.22 -13.00
N SER A 436 -28.66 -44.53 -12.68
CA SER A 436 -28.85 -43.18 -12.07
C SER A 436 -30.33 -42.88 -11.72
N SER A 437 -30.58 -42.22 -10.56
CA SER A 437 -31.70 -41.26 -10.31
C SER A 437 -33.19 -41.67 -10.14
N SER A 438 -33.88 -40.88 -9.30
CA SER A 438 -35.36 -40.60 -9.24
C SER A 438 -36.33 -41.61 -8.57
N SER A 439 -37.60 -41.25 -8.27
CA SER A 439 -38.05 -40.43 -7.10
C SER A 439 -39.59 -40.30 -6.96
N GLY A 440 -40.15 -40.47 -5.74
CA GLY A 440 -41.54 -40.07 -5.34
C GLY A 440 -42.69 -41.05 -5.70
N SER A 441 -43.96 -40.92 -5.25
CA SER A 441 -44.59 -40.12 -4.15
C SER A 441 -46.09 -40.50 -3.93
N GLY A 442 -46.59 -40.49 -2.69
CA GLY A 442 -48.04 -40.48 -2.31
C GLY A 442 -48.78 -41.84 -2.22
N SER A 443 -49.99 -41.98 -1.62
CA SER A 443 -50.84 -41.10 -0.78
C SER A 443 -52.04 -41.87 -0.15
N GLY A 444 -52.58 -41.44 1.01
CA GLY A 444 -54.02 -41.57 1.33
C GLY A 444 -54.49 -42.20 2.68
N SER A 445 -55.23 -41.38 3.47
CA SER A 445 -56.48 -41.71 4.21
C SER A 445 -56.52 -42.80 5.32
N SER A 446 -57.40 -42.77 6.34
CA SER A 446 -58.40 -41.78 6.84
C SER A 446 -58.91 -42.19 8.24
N GLY A 447 -59.53 -41.28 9.01
CA GLY A 447 -60.29 -41.63 10.22
C GLY A 447 -60.94 -40.43 10.94
N SER A 448 -62.19 -40.60 11.39
CA SER A 448 -62.99 -39.64 12.16
C SER A 448 -64.09 -40.39 12.92
N ASP A 449 -64.58 -39.85 14.05
CA ASP A 449 -66.00 -39.82 14.46
C ASP A 449 -66.16 -38.99 15.76
N SER A 450 -67.37 -38.76 16.24
CA SER A 450 -67.70 -37.78 17.31
C SER A 450 -68.99 -38.14 18.05
N ASP A 451 -69.23 -37.56 19.23
CA ASP A 451 -70.57 -37.64 19.86
C ASP A 451 -70.91 -36.49 20.85
N SER A 452 -72.15 -35.97 20.73
CA SER A 452 -73.17 -35.58 21.74
C SER A 452 -72.81 -34.86 23.07
N SER A 453 -73.67 -34.01 23.69
CA SER A 453 -75.00 -33.44 23.38
C SER A 453 -75.35 -32.27 24.36
N GLY A 454 -76.44 -31.49 24.18
CA GLY A 454 -76.96 -30.55 25.20
C GLY A 454 -77.97 -29.49 24.72
N HIS A 455 -79.01 -29.17 25.53
CA HIS A 455 -80.20 -28.38 25.15
C HIS A 455 -80.17 -26.85 25.44
N GLU A 456 -80.88 -26.11 24.57
CA GLU A 456 -81.73 -24.90 24.76
C GLU A 456 -81.46 -23.82 25.84
N SER A 457 -81.42 -22.56 25.38
CA SER A 457 -82.38 -21.50 25.79
C SER A 457 -82.37 -20.32 24.79
N ASP A 458 -83.52 -19.70 24.53
CA ASP A 458 -83.69 -18.76 23.40
C ASP A 458 -84.08 -17.32 23.82
N THR A 459 -83.07 -16.49 24.11
CA THR A 459 -83.23 -15.02 24.21
C THR A 459 -82.09 -14.22 23.57
N ASP A 460 -80.83 -14.68 23.66
CA ASP A 460 -79.68 -13.94 23.10
C ASP A 460 -79.50 -14.06 21.58
N SER A 461 -80.17 -15.05 20.96
CA SER A 461 -79.98 -15.46 19.56
C SER A 461 -79.99 -14.29 18.56
N ARG A 462 -80.93 -13.35 18.70
CA ARG A 462 -81.09 -12.22 17.74
C ARG A 462 -79.97 -11.18 17.85
N MET A 463 -79.43 -10.94 19.05
CA MET A 463 -78.32 -10.01 19.23
C MET A 463 -77.01 -10.67 18.77
N ILE A 464 -76.79 -11.93 19.13
CA ILE A 464 -75.64 -12.72 18.68
C ILE A 464 -75.62 -12.79 17.15
N GLN A 465 -76.73 -13.13 16.50
CA GLN A 465 -76.77 -13.31 15.04
C GLN A 465 -76.53 -11.99 14.26
N SER A 466 -76.98 -10.85 14.79
CA SER A 466 -76.65 -9.53 14.22
C SER A 466 -75.17 -9.19 14.39
N ILE A 467 -74.58 -9.46 15.56
CA ILE A 467 -73.14 -9.27 15.80
C ILE A 467 -72.32 -10.22 14.91
N PHE A 468 -72.75 -11.47 14.76
CA PHE A 468 -72.07 -12.47 13.93
C PHE A 468 -72.07 -12.09 12.45
N GLN A 469 -73.15 -11.48 11.93
CA GLN A 469 -73.16 -10.92 10.58
C GLN A 469 -72.18 -9.75 10.43
N VAL A 470 -72.14 -8.81 11.39
CA VAL A 470 -71.19 -7.68 11.36
C VAL A 470 -69.75 -8.17 11.47
N VAL A 471 -69.47 -9.16 12.32
CA VAL A 471 -68.14 -9.79 12.46
C VAL A 471 -67.76 -10.57 11.20
N LEU A 472 -68.67 -11.34 10.61
CA LEU A 472 -68.43 -12.09 9.38
C LEU A 472 -68.16 -11.16 8.20
N VAL A 473 -68.95 -10.09 8.03
CA VAL A 473 -68.68 -9.04 7.04
C VAL A 473 -67.35 -8.34 7.32
N SER A 474 -67.02 -8.05 8.59
CA SER A 474 -65.73 -7.46 8.96
C SER A 474 -64.55 -8.38 8.65
N LEU A 475 -64.69 -9.69 8.86
CA LEU A 475 -63.67 -10.70 8.54
C LEU A 475 -63.55 -10.93 7.02
N LEU A 476 -64.65 -10.86 6.27
CA LEU A 476 -64.63 -10.89 4.80
C LEU A 476 -64.02 -9.62 4.21
N VAL A 477 -64.28 -8.45 4.77
CA VAL A 477 -63.62 -7.18 4.40
C VAL A 477 -62.14 -7.20 4.78
N LEU A 478 -61.77 -7.62 5.98
CA LEU A 478 -60.36 -7.75 6.37
C LEU A 478 -59.63 -8.83 5.57
N GLY A 479 -60.30 -9.94 5.24
CA GLY A 479 -59.76 -11.03 4.42
C GLY A 479 -59.57 -10.61 2.97
N SER A 480 -60.52 -9.90 2.37
CA SER A 480 -60.40 -9.36 1.01
C SER A 480 -59.43 -8.18 0.93
N VAL A 481 -59.40 -7.28 1.90
CA VAL A 481 -58.37 -6.23 2.01
C VAL A 481 -56.98 -6.85 2.19
N ARG A 482 -56.84 -7.91 2.98
CA ARG A 482 -55.57 -8.63 3.13
C ARG A 482 -55.18 -9.38 1.87
N TRP A 483 -56.11 -10.03 1.18
CA TRP A 483 -55.85 -10.66 -0.11
C TRP A 483 -55.49 -9.64 -1.20
N ILE A 484 -56.13 -8.47 -1.23
CA ILE A 484 -55.77 -7.35 -2.11
C ILE A 484 -54.39 -6.80 -1.73
N LEU A 485 -54.06 -6.68 -0.43
CA LEU A 485 -52.72 -6.26 0.01
C LEU A 485 -51.64 -7.30 -0.32
N ASP A 486 -51.91 -8.59 -0.15
CA ASP A 486 -50.96 -9.67 -0.48
C ASP A 486 -50.84 -9.85 -2.00
N GLU A 487 -51.87 -9.58 -2.80
CA GLU A 487 -51.83 -9.54 -4.26
C GLU A 487 -51.17 -8.25 -4.80
N LEU A 488 -51.37 -7.10 -4.14
CA LEU A 488 -50.62 -5.87 -4.40
C LEU A 488 -49.14 -6.06 -4.04
N LYS A 489 -48.83 -6.74 -2.93
CA LYS A 489 -47.45 -7.04 -2.50
C LYS A 489 -46.79 -8.14 -3.33
N SER A 490 -47.57 -9.08 -3.86
CA SER A 490 -47.17 -10.02 -4.91
C SER A 490 -46.83 -9.27 -6.21
N LYS A 491 -47.67 -8.30 -6.60
CA LYS A 491 -47.41 -7.41 -7.74
C LYS A 491 -46.23 -6.49 -7.48
N GLU A 492 -46.05 -5.87 -6.31
CA GLU A 492 -44.84 -5.13 -5.93
C GLU A 492 -43.62 -6.03 -5.89
N SER A 493 -43.72 -7.30 -5.49
CA SER A 493 -42.60 -8.25 -5.53
C SER A 493 -42.22 -8.62 -6.97
N ARG A 494 -43.20 -8.74 -7.87
CA ARG A 494 -42.97 -8.95 -9.32
C ARG A 494 -42.47 -7.67 -10.01
N ILE A 495 -42.98 -6.51 -9.63
CA ILE A 495 -42.61 -5.19 -10.17
C ILE A 495 -41.23 -4.77 -9.64
N SER A 496 -40.90 -4.98 -8.37
CA SER A 496 -39.53 -4.81 -7.86
C SER A 496 -38.57 -5.87 -8.39
N LYS A 497 -39.03 -7.05 -8.82
CA LYS A 497 -38.22 -7.96 -9.65
C LYS A 497 -38.06 -7.48 -11.11
N LEU A 498 -39.01 -6.73 -11.66
CA LEU A 498 -38.89 -6.13 -13.01
C LEU A 498 -38.04 -4.84 -13.03
N TYR A 499 -38.19 -3.97 -12.03
CA TYR A 499 -37.55 -2.65 -11.94
C TYR A 499 -36.31 -2.63 -11.03
N GLY A 500 -36.23 -3.54 -10.05
CA GLY A 500 -35.01 -3.82 -9.29
C GLY A 500 -33.98 -4.61 -10.10
N PHE A 501 -34.41 -5.26 -11.18
CA PHE A 501 -33.58 -5.42 -12.37
C PHE A 501 -33.37 -4.05 -13.05
N ARG A 502 -32.49 -3.23 -12.44
CA ARG A 502 -31.35 -2.79 -13.26
C ARG A 502 -30.75 -4.07 -13.80
N GLN A 503 -30.79 -4.27 -15.11
CA GLN A 503 -29.91 -5.26 -15.71
C GLN A 503 -28.50 -4.88 -15.26
N LYS A 504 -27.88 -5.72 -14.43
CA LYS A 504 -26.44 -5.92 -14.54
C LYS A 504 -26.28 -6.51 -15.92
N GLU A 505 -26.05 -5.65 -16.92
CA GLU A 505 -25.68 -6.08 -18.26
C GLU A 505 -24.58 -7.12 -18.08
N ALA A 506 -24.78 -8.32 -18.63
CA ALA A 506 -23.79 -9.37 -18.53
C ALA A 506 -22.48 -8.81 -19.11
N VAL A 507 -21.44 -8.72 -18.28
CA VAL A 507 -20.24 -7.93 -18.58
C VAL A 507 -19.37 -8.74 -19.55
N PHE A 508 -19.83 -8.80 -20.79
CA PHE A 508 -19.38 -9.74 -21.80
C PHE A 508 -18.03 -9.30 -22.36
N VAL A 509 -17.09 -10.23 -22.40
CA VAL A 509 -15.84 -10.12 -23.16
C VAL A 509 -16.16 -10.46 -24.61
N THR A 510 -16.16 -9.46 -25.48
CA THR A 510 -16.39 -9.64 -26.93
C THR A 510 -15.10 -10.13 -27.61
N LYS A 511 -15.13 -10.40 -28.92
CA LYS A 511 -13.89 -10.78 -29.64
C LYS A 511 -12.92 -9.60 -29.75
N GLU A 512 -13.45 -8.38 -29.78
CA GLU A 512 -12.72 -7.13 -29.88
C GLU A 512 -12.02 -6.75 -28.55
N ASP A 513 -12.41 -7.38 -27.43
CA ASP A 513 -11.69 -7.31 -26.15
C ASP A 513 -10.51 -8.31 -26.07
N GLN A 514 -10.45 -9.31 -26.95
CA GLN A 514 -9.47 -10.39 -26.86
C GLN A 514 -8.23 -10.05 -27.70
N LEU A 515 -7.05 -10.13 -27.09
CA LEU A 515 -5.78 -10.01 -27.81
C LEU A 515 -5.67 -11.09 -28.89
N ASP A 516 -5.28 -10.66 -30.09
CA ASP A 516 -4.83 -11.56 -31.16
C ASP A 516 -3.66 -12.43 -30.65
N GLU A 517 -3.68 -13.72 -30.99
CA GLU A 517 -2.68 -14.67 -30.51
C GLU A 517 -1.26 -14.35 -31.00
N SER A 518 -1.14 -13.64 -32.12
CA SER A 518 0.11 -13.19 -32.74
C SER A 518 0.62 -11.83 -32.24
N CYS A 519 -0.15 -11.09 -31.44
CA CYS A 519 0.26 -9.76 -31.01
C CYS A 519 1.35 -9.80 -29.93
N ASN A 520 2.52 -9.25 -30.26
CA ASN A 520 3.55 -8.95 -29.26
C ASN A 520 3.23 -7.61 -28.58
N VAL A 521 2.56 -7.69 -27.43
CA VAL A 521 2.19 -6.52 -26.61
C VAL A 521 3.38 -5.79 -25.97
N PHE A 522 4.58 -6.37 -25.99
CA PHE A 522 5.79 -5.80 -25.38
C PHE A 522 6.66 -5.01 -26.37
N GLU A 523 6.38 -5.07 -27.67
CA GLU A 523 7.06 -4.29 -28.72
C GLU A 523 6.15 -3.17 -29.23
N GLY A 524 6.56 -1.92 -29.03
CA GLY A 524 5.67 -0.76 -29.18
C GLY A 524 6.37 0.57 -28.96
N GLN A 525 5.57 1.59 -28.68
CA GLN A 525 6.04 2.91 -28.28
C GLN A 525 5.07 3.54 -27.28
N TRP A 526 5.57 4.47 -26.46
CA TRP A 526 4.71 5.34 -25.68
C TRP A 526 4.08 6.41 -26.58
N VAL A 527 2.80 6.69 -26.34
CA VAL A 527 2.02 7.73 -27.04
C VAL A 527 1.35 8.64 -26.02
N TRP A 528 1.25 9.92 -26.36
CA TRP A 528 0.59 10.92 -25.53
C TRP A 528 -0.93 10.81 -25.64
N ASP A 529 -1.63 10.68 -24.49
CA ASP A 529 -3.08 10.48 -24.40
C ASP A 529 -3.66 11.18 -23.16
N ASN A 530 -3.51 12.51 -23.08
CA ASN A 530 -4.09 13.33 -22.01
C ASN A 530 -5.63 13.45 -22.05
N VAL A 531 -6.31 12.67 -22.89
CA VAL A 531 -7.77 12.57 -22.98
C VAL A 531 -8.26 11.32 -22.24
N SER A 532 -7.53 10.22 -22.31
CA SER A 532 -7.90 8.94 -21.66
C SER A 532 -7.06 8.61 -20.43
N TYR A 533 -5.91 9.27 -20.22
CA TYR A 533 -4.97 8.97 -19.13
C TYR A 533 -4.72 10.20 -18.24
N PRO A 534 -4.54 9.99 -16.91
CA PRO A 534 -4.47 8.69 -16.23
C PRO A 534 -5.83 8.02 -16.03
N LEU A 535 -5.84 6.69 -15.89
CA LEU A 535 -7.05 5.87 -15.71
C LEU A 535 -7.81 6.16 -14.40
N TYR A 536 -7.12 6.70 -13.40
CA TYR A 536 -7.66 7.24 -12.16
C TYR A 536 -6.79 8.44 -11.73
N THR A 537 -7.33 9.37 -10.96
CA THR A 537 -6.49 10.44 -10.37
C THR A 537 -5.93 10.01 -9.02
N GLU A 538 -4.74 10.47 -8.66
CA GLU A 538 -4.13 10.16 -7.36
C GLU A 538 -5.08 10.50 -6.19
N LYS A 539 -5.79 11.63 -6.25
CA LYS A 539 -6.81 12.04 -5.24
C LYS A 539 -7.98 11.06 -5.13
N SER A 540 -8.33 10.32 -6.19
CA SER A 540 -9.48 9.41 -6.22
C SER A 540 -9.23 8.05 -5.56
N CYS A 541 -7.97 7.67 -5.28
CA CYS A 541 -7.63 6.38 -4.69
C CYS A 541 -7.11 6.50 -3.24
N PRO A 542 -7.88 6.06 -2.21
CA PRO A 542 -7.45 6.14 -0.81
C PRO A 542 -6.43 5.06 -0.40
N TYR A 543 -6.12 4.10 -1.28
CA TYR A 543 -5.27 2.94 -0.95
C TYR A 543 -3.77 3.13 -1.22
N LEU A 544 -3.40 4.15 -2.02
CA LEU A 544 -2.01 4.50 -2.32
C LEU A 544 -1.24 4.90 -1.05
N VAL A 545 -0.01 4.40 -0.89
CA VAL A 545 0.89 4.80 0.21
C VAL A 545 1.69 6.06 -0.12
N LYS A 546 2.22 6.73 0.92
CA LYS A 546 3.07 7.94 0.80
C LYS A 546 4.19 7.75 -0.23
N GLN A 547 4.84 6.59 -0.32
CA GLN A 547 5.91 6.32 -1.28
C GLN A 547 5.56 6.65 -2.74
N THR A 548 4.32 6.39 -3.19
CA THR A 548 3.92 6.45 -4.61
C THR A 548 3.08 7.69 -4.97
N THR A 549 2.64 8.46 -3.97
CA THR A 549 1.72 9.60 -4.13
C THR A 549 2.43 10.92 -4.46
N CYS A 550 3.09 10.96 -5.61
CA CYS A 550 3.96 12.07 -6.03
C CYS A 550 3.26 13.44 -6.03
N GLN A 551 1.99 13.52 -6.44
CA GLN A 551 1.25 14.79 -6.51
C GLN A 551 0.86 15.31 -5.12
N ARG A 552 0.33 14.46 -4.21
CA ARG A 552 0.16 14.79 -2.78
C ARG A 552 1.48 15.20 -2.15
N ASN A 553 2.57 14.58 -2.58
CA ASN A 553 3.94 14.86 -2.13
C ASN A 553 4.58 16.07 -2.82
N ARG A 554 3.80 16.87 -3.56
CA ARG A 554 4.18 18.14 -4.21
C ARG A 554 5.14 18.02 -5.40
N ARG A 555 5.04 16.95 -6.21
CA ARG A 555 5.64 16.92 -7.56
C ARG A 555 4.95 17.99 -8.42
N PRO A 556 5.69 18.92 -9.06
CA PRO A 556 5.09 20.05 -9.76
C PRO A 556 4.50 19.68 -11.12
N ASP A 557 5.07 18.67 -11.79
CA ASP A 557 4.63 18.18 -13.08
C ASP A 557 3.72 16.95 -12.96
N SER A 558 2.88 16.75 -13.97
CA SER A 558 1.97 15.60 -14.07
C SER A 558 2.05 14.89 -15.43
N TYR A 559 2.91 15.35 -16.34
CA TYR A 559 2.98 14.86 -17.73
C TYR A 559 3.26 13.35 -17.83
N TYR A 560 4.01 12.80 -16.87
CA TYR A 560 4.29 11.36 -16.76
C TYR A 560 3.00 10.50 -16.65
N GLN A 561 1.88 11.08 -16.21
CA GLN A 561 0.58 10.41 -16.05
C GLN A 561 -0.20 10.25 -17.36
N ASN A 562 0.15 11.02 -18.41
CA ASN A 562 -0.62 11.09 -19.67
C ASN A 562 -0.03 10.21 -20.79
N TRP A 563 0.91 9.33 -20.47
CA TRP A 563 1.54 8.42 -21.43
C TRP A 563 0.86 7.05 -21.42
N ARG A 564 0.37 6.63 -22.60
CA ARG A 564 -0.16 5.29 -22.86
C ARG A 564 0.84 4.46 -23.65
N TRP A 565 0.96 3.17 -23.37
CA TRP A 565 1.70 2.25 -24.25
C TRP A 565 0.84 1.82 -25.44
N LYS A 566 1.41 1.87 -26.64
CA LYS A 566 0.81 1.30 -27.86
C LYS A 566 1.75 0.24 -28.46
N PRO A 567 1.37 -1.05 -28.49
CA PRO A 567 2.09 -2.07 -29.23
C PRO A 567 2.12 -1.77 -30.74
N SER A 568 3.11 -2.35 -31.43
CA SER A 568 3.32 -2.14 -32.87
C SER A 568 2.44 -3.03 -33.75
N SER A 569 1.99 -4.16 -33.20
CA SER A 569 1.26 -5.22 -33.93
C SER A 569 -0.24 -5.27 -33.63
N CYS A 570 -0.71 -4.72 -32.51
CA CYS A 570 -2.12 -4.53 -32.18
C CYS A 570 -2.32 -3.33 -31.24
N ASP A 571 -3.57 -2.93 -31.00
CA ASP A 571 -3.94 -2.06 -29.88
C ASP A 571 -4.31 -2.90 -28.64
N LEU A 572 -3.98 -2.42 -27.44
CA LEU A 572 -4.42 -3.06 -26.19
C LEU A 572 -5.93 -2.85 -25.99
N PRO A 573 -6.67 -3.84 -25.43
CA PRO A 573 -8.08 -3.66 -25.10
C PRO A 573 -8.21 -2.61 -23.99
N ARG A 574 -9.05 -1.59 -24.22
CA ARG A 574 -9.23 -0.47 -23.29
C ARG A 574 -9.63 -0.98 -21.90
N PHE A 575 -8.92 -0.53 -20.87
CA PHE A 575 -9.19 -0.95 -19.51
C PHE A 575 -10.65 -0.68 -19.08
N ASN A 576 -11.28 -1.69 -18.47
CA ASN A 576 -12.62 -1.59 -17.90
C ASN A 576 -12.67 -2.36 -16.57
N ALA A 577 -12.83 -1.61 -15.47
CA ALA A 577 -12.87 -2.15 -14.12
C ALA A 577 -13.98 -3.19 -13.90
N LEU A 578 -15.15 -3.02 -14.50
CA LEU A 578 -16.25 -3.98 -14.38
C LEU A 578 -15.93 -5.29 -15.10
N LYS A 579 -15.28 -5.23 -16.27
CA LYS A 579 -14.79 -6.43 -16.99
C LYS A 579 -13.76 -7.17 -16.16
N LEU A 580 -12.75 -6.48 -15.60
CA LEU A 580 -11.75 -7.12 -14.75
C LEU A 580 -12.38 -7.77 -13.51
N LEU A 581 -13.29 -7.07 -12.83
CA LEU A 581 -13.96 -7.60 -11.64
C LEU A 581 -14.81 -8.84 -11.93
N ASP A 582 -15.45 -8.91 -13.10
CA ASP A 582 -16.20 -10.12 -13.52
C ASP A 582 -15.27 -11.26 -13.97
N VAL A 583 -14.16 -10.96 -14.64
CA VAL A 583 -13.09 -11.93 -14.93
C VAL A 583 -12.51 -12.53 -13.64
N LEU A 584 -12.41 -11.73 -12.57
CA LEU A 584 -12.00 -12.13 -11.22
C LEU A 584 -13.15 -12.63 -10.32
N ARG A 585 -14.38 -12.80 -10.83
CA ARG A 585 -15.52 -13.28 -10.03
C ARG A 585 -15.23 -14.65 -9.42
N ASN A 586 -15.43 -14.76 -8.10
CA ASN A 586 -15.09 -15.92 -7.26
C ASN A 586 -13.59 -16.30 -7.22
N LYS A 587 -12.67 -15.36 -7.50
CA LYS A 587 -11.23 -15.65 -7.63
C LYS A 587 -10.34 -14.74 -6.79
N ARG A 588 -9.13 -15.22 -6.54
CA ARG A 588 -8.01 -14.51 -5.90
C ARG A 588 -6.95 -14.18 -6.94
N LEU A 589 -6.66 -12.88 -7.12
CA LEU A 589 -5.49 -12.38 -7.83
C LEU A 589 -4.43 -11.99 -6.79
N MET A 590 -3.24 -12.61 -6.80
CA MET A 590 -2.15 -12.27 -5.89
C MET A 590 -0.91 -11.81 -6.66
N PHE A 591 -0.36 -10.68 -6.24
CA PHE A 591 0.95 -10.16 -6.64
C PHE A 591 1.99 -10.59 -5.60
N ILE A 592 3.06 -11.27 -6.03
CA ILE A 592 4.12 -11.81 -5.17
C ILE A 592 5.45 -11.24 -5.63
N GLY A 593 6.19 -10.59 -4.74
CA GLY A 593 7.49 -10.01 -5.09
C GLY A 593 7.97 -8.95 -4.12
N ASP A 594 8.71 -7.97 -4.63
CA ASP A 594 9.33 -6.93 -3.82
C ASP A 594 8.49 -5.63 -3.71
N SER A 595 9.13 -4.52 -3.32
CA SER A 595 8.47 -3.21 -3.16
C SER A 595 8.00 -2.59 -4.48
N VAL A 596 8.52 -2.99 -5.63
CA VAL A 596 7.98 -2.58 -6.94
C VAL A 596 6.69 -3.33 -7.23
N GLN A 597 6.64 -4.64 -6.99
CA GLN A 597 5.43 -5.45 -7.17
C GLN A 597 4.29 -5.04 -6.22
N ARG A 598 4.65 -4.44 -5.07
CA ARG A 598 3.72 -3.77 -4.15
C ARG A 598 3.04 -2.54 -4.80
N SER A 599 3.76 -1.78 -5.61
CA SER A 599 3.21 -0.67 -6.40
C SER A 599 2.30 -1.18 -7.53
N THR A 600 2.64 -2.29 -8.18
CA THR A 600 1.76 -2.96 -9.17
C THR A 600 0.41 -3.35 -8.54
N PHE A 601 0.44 -3.94 -7.34
CA PHE A 601 -0.78 -4.24 -6.57
C PHE A 601 -1.59 -2.97 -6.23
N GLU A 602 -0.96 -1.90 -5.76
CA GLU A 602 -1.65 -0.66 -5.39
C GLU A 602 -2.30 0.02 -6.60
N SER A 603 -1.60 0.05 -7.73
CA SER A 603 -2.14 0.45 -9.05
C SER A 603 -3.40 -0.35 -9.40
N MET A 604 -3.33 -1.69 -9.36
CA MET A 604 -4.45 -2.55 -9.74
C MET A 604 -5.69 -2.34 -8.85
N VAL A 605 -5.49 -2.13 -7.54
CA VAL A 605 -6.58 -1.76 -6.62
C VAL A 605 -7.17 -0.39 -7.00
N CYS A 606 -6.35 0.60 -7.30
CA CYS A 606 -6.82 1.93 -7.69
C CYS A 606 -7.60 1.94 -9.01
N MET A 607 -7.20 1.11 -9.97
CA MET A 607 -7.89 0.94 -11.25
C MET A 607 -9.31 0.38 -11.09
N VAL A 608 -9.60 -0.46 -10.08
CA VAL A 608 -10.94 -1.06 -9.89
C VAL A 608 -11.79 -0.45 -8.77
N GLN A 609 -11.19 0.18 -7.76
CA GLN A 609 -11.91 0.50 -6.52
C GLN A 609 -13.04 1.53 -6.67
N SER A 610 -12.99 2.37 -7.70
CA SER A 610 -13.95 3.46 -7.94
C SER A 610 -15.34 2.98 -8.39
N VAL A 611 -15.43 1.82 -9.03
CA VAL A 611 -16.72 1.22 -9.46
C VAL A 611 -17.35 0.31 -8.38
N ILE A 612 -16.66 0.09 -7.27
CA ILE A 612 -17.15 -0.73 -6.15
C ILE A 612 -17.67 0.19 -5.03
N PRO A 613 -18.94 0.07 -4.60
CA PRO A 613 -19.48 0.87 -3.50
C PRO A 613 -18.68 0.74 -2.20
N GLU A 614 -18.56 1.81 -1.42
CA GLU A 614 -17.79 1.82 -0.16
C GLU A 614 -18.20 0.74 0.84
N LYS A 615 -19.49 0.38 0.89
CA LYS A 615 -20.02 -0.70 1.75
C LYS A 615 -19.87 -2.11 1.13
N LYS A 616 -19.09 -2.23 0.06
CA LYS A 616 -18.87 -3.46 -0.73
C LYS A 616 -17.40 -3.69 -1.11
N LYS A 617 -16.47 -2.89 -0.56
CA LYS A 617 -15.04 -3.13 -0.62
C LYS A 617 -14.41 -3.11 0.77
N SER A 618 -13.39 -3.94 0.99
CA SER A 618 -12.59 -3.93 2.22
C SER A 618 -11.10 -3.99 1.89
N PHE A 619 -10.26 -3.52 2.82
CA PHE A 619 -8.81 -3.57 2.70
C PHE A 619 -8.19 -4.01 4.03
N HIS A 620 -7.48 -5.12 4.02
CA HIS A 620 -6.85 -5.72 5.20
C HIS A 620 -5.33 -5.71 5.05
N ARG A 621 -4.62 -5.37 6.12
CA ARG A 621 -3.15 -5.45 6.23
C ARG A 621 -2.86 -6.55 7.23
N ILE A 622 -2.31 -7.67 6.76
CA ILE A 622 -2.07 -8.88 7.56
C ILE A 622 -0.68 -9.40 7.19
N PRO A 623 0.40 -8.86 7.77
CA PRO A 623 1.79 -9.17 7.38
C PRO A 623 2.04 -10.69 7.25
N PRO A 624 2.66 -11.18 6.15
CA PRO A 624 3.32 -10.44 5.07
C PRO A 624 2.40 -9.90 3.94
N MET A 625 1.08 -9.93 4.11
CA MET A 625 0.10 -9.68 3.06
C MET A 625 -0.66 -8.33 3.14
N LYS A 626 -1.12 -7.85 1.97
CA LYS A 626 -2.22 -6.89 1.83
C LYS A 626 -3.36 -7.55 1.05
N ILE A 627 -4.61 -7.34 1.44
CA ILE A 627 -5.78 -7.98 0.80
C ILE A 627 -6.89 -6.93 0.60
N PHE A 628 -7.16 -6.59 -0.66
CA PHE A 628 -8.35 -5.85 -1.08
C PHE A 628 -9.45 -6.84 -1.50
N LYS A 629 -10.70 -6.62 -1.11
CA LYS A 629 -11.85 -7.46 -1.49
C LYS A 629 -12.95 -6.67 -2.15
N ALA A 630 -13.60 -7.26 -3.15
CA ALA A 630 -14.80 -6.76 -3.81
C ALA A 630 -15.97 -7.74 -3.54
N GLU A 631 -16.84 -7.39 -2.58
CA GLU A 631 -17.85 -8.31 -2.03
C GLU A 631 -18.84 -8.82 -3.09
N GLU A 632 -19.36 -7.94 -3.96
CA GLU A 632 -20.35 -8.31 -4.99
C GLU A 632 -19.78 -9.21 -6.10
N TYR A 633 -18.47 -9.36 -6.14
CA TYR A 633 -17.76 -10.24 -7.08
C TYR A 633 -17.21 -11.49 -6.40
N ASN A 634 -17.25 -11.56 -5.05
CA ASN A 634 -16.54 -12.55 -4.25
C ASN A 634 -15.06 -12.67 -4.72
N ALA A 635 -14.44 -11.53 -4.99
CA ALA A 635 -13.13 -11.42 -5.61
C ALA A 635 -12.15 -10.75 -4.64
N SER A 636 -10.88 -11.16 -4.68
CA SER A 636 -9.79 -10.47 -3.99
C SER A 636 -8.65 -10.10 -4.93
N ILE A 637 -8.03 -8.98 -4.61
CA ILE A 637 -6.75 -8.54 -5.15
C ILE A 637 -5.81 -8.49 -3.93
N GLU A 638 -4.71 -9.21 -4.01
CA GLU A 638 -3.84 -9.55 -2.88
C GLU A 638 -2.39 -9.22 -3.23
N TYR A 639 -1.60 -8.92 -2.21
CA TYR A 639 -0.15 -8.77 -2.31
C TYR A 639 0.52 -9.61 -1.23
N TYR A 640 1.63 -10.26 -1.57
CA TYR A 640 2.47 -11.05 -0.67
C TYR A 640 3.91 -10.57 -0.74
N TRP A 641 4.46 -10.10 0.39
CA TRP A 641 5.87 -9.71 0.50
C TRP A 641 6.77 -10.94 0.44
N ALA A 642 7.50 -11.11 -0.66
CA ALA A 642 8.52 -12.15 -0.84
C ALA A 642 9.60 -11.62 -1.81
N PRO A 643 10.49 -10.71 -1.35
CA PRO A 643 11.34 -9.90 -2.23
C PRO A 643 12.35 -10.72 -3.05
N PHE A 644 12.71 -11.91 -2.58
CA PHE A 644 13.58 -12.87 -3.25
C PHE A 644 12.83 -14.09 -3.83
N ILE A 645 11.49 -14.13 -3.72
CA ILE A 645 10.58 -15.28 -3.95
C ILE A 645 10.84 -16.46 -3.00
N VAL A 646 12.08 -16.94 -2.91
CA VAL A 646 12.55 -17.90 -1.89
C VAL A 646 12.65 -17.25 -0.50
N GLU A 647 12.82 -18.06 0.55
CA GLU A 647 12.94 -17.59 1.94
C GLU A 647 14.19 -16.74 2.17
N SER A 648 14.06 -15.71 3.03
CA SER A 648 15.15 -14.81 3.40
C SER A 648 14.98 -14.26 4.81
N ILE A 649 16.03 -13.65 5.38
CA ILE A 649 15.86 -12.87 6.62
C ILE A 649 15.18 -11.51 6.37
N SER A 650 14.88 -11.17 5.11
CA SER A 650 14.14 -9.97 4.70
C SER A 650 12.64 -10.24 4.45
N ASP A 651 12.12 -11.43 4.76
CA ASP A 651 10.69 -11.77 4.60
C ASP A 651 9.76 -10.99 5.56
N HIS A 652 10.32 -10.26 6.54
CA HIS A 652 9.54 -9.54 7.54
C HIS A 652 9.00 -8.21 6.98
N ALA A 653 7.72 -8.19 6.58
CA ALA A 653 7.16 -7.14 5.73
C ALA A 653 7.25 -5.67 6.24
N THR A 654 7.48 -5.40 7.54
CA THR A 654 7.90 -4.05 8.02
C THR A 654 9.42 -3.96 8.20
N ASN A 655 9.98 -4.73 9.15
CA ASN A 655 11.42 -4.81 9.40
C ASN A 655 12.21 -5.68 8.39
N HIS A 656 12.13 -5.38 7.09
CA HIS A 656 12.83 -6.13 6.02
C HIS A 656 14.26 -5.62 5.74
N THR A 657 14.61 -4.44 6.22
CA THR A 657 15.88 -3.75 5.95
C THR A 657 16.97 -4.21 6.92
N VAL A 658 17.71 -5.24 6.53
CA VAL A 658 18.84 -5.81 7.28
C VAL A 658 20.19 -5.32 6.74
N HIS A 659 21.21 -5.18 7.60
CA HIS A 659 22.56 -4.73 7.20
C HIS A 659 23.27 -5.69 6.23
N LYS A 660 23.01 -7.01 6.32
CA LYS A 660 23.51 -8.02 5.39
C LYS A 660 22.35 -8.92 5.00
N ARG A 661 21.93 -8.86 3.73
CA ARG A 661 20.84 -9.70 3.22
C ARG A 661 21.30 -11.17 3.16
N LEU A 662 20.48 -12.08 3.67
CA LEU A 662 20.72 -13.53 3.66
C LEU A 662 19.51 -14.24 3.05
N VAL A 663 19.75 -15.04 2.02
CA VAL A 663 18.73 -15.73 1.22
C VAL A 663 18.95 -17.25 1.26
N LYS A 664 17.90 -18.05 1.38
CA LYS A 664 17.95 -19.52 1.28
C LYS A 664 17.58 -19.93 -0.14
N LEU A 665 18.55 -20.29 -0.97
CA LEU A 665 18.33 -20.43 -2.42
C LEU A 665 17.47 -21.65 -2.80
N ASP A 666 17.27 -22.58 -1.88
CA ASP A 666 16.56 -23.85 -2.03
C ASP A 666 15.29 -24.00 -1.17
N ALA A 667 14.90 -22.98 -0.40
CA ALA A 667 13.70 -23.02 0.47
C ALA A 667 12.61 -22.05 -0.01
N ILE A 668 11.40 -22.56 -0.23
CA ILE A 668 10.24 -21.76 -0.70
C ILE A 668 8.91 -22.18 -0.05
N GLU A 669 8.92 -23.30 0.67
CA GLU A 669 7.77 -24.00 1.25
C GLU A 669 7.04 -23.20 2.33
N LYS A 670 7.71 -22.27 3.02
CA LYS A 670 7.07 -21.32 3.95
C LYS A 670 6.18 -20.32 3.22
N HIS A 671 6.66 -19.76 2.09
CA HIS A 671 5.89 -18.79 1.30
C HIS A 671 4.77 -19.46 0.52
N SER A 672 5.04 -20.63 -0.09
CA SER A 672 4.07 -21.27 -0.99
C SER A 672 2.75 -21.65 -0.34
N LYS A 673 2.72 -21.87 0.98
CA LYS A 673 1.50 -22.14 1.77
C LYS A 673 0.44 -21.03 1.63
N SER A 674 0.83 -19.80 1.30
CA SER A 674 -0.09 -18.70 1.05
C SER A 674 -0.50 -18.55 -0.42
N TRP A 675 0.27 -19.15 -1.34
CA TRP A 675 0.03 -19.18 -2.79
C TRP A 675 -0.84 -20.38 -3.22
N GLU A 676 -0.93 -21.42 -2.38
CA GLU A 676 -1.86 -22.54 -2.59
C GLU A 676 -3.32 -22.04 -2.63
N GLY A 677 -4.08 -22.51 -3.63
CA GLY A 677 -5.47 -22.09 -3.84
C GLY A 677 -5.66 -20.62 -4.27
N VAL A 678 -4.68 -20.01 -4.92
CA VAL A 678 -4.82 -18.71 -5.62
C VAL A 678 -5.04 -18.96 -7.12
N ASP A 679 -6.10 -18.38 -7.69
CA ASP A 679 -6.48 -18.56 -9.10
C ASP A 679 -5.57 -17.82 -10.09
N VAL A 680 -5.03 -16.66 -9.70
CA VAL A 680 -4.07 -15.90 -10.51
C VAL A 680 -2.88 -15.47 -9.66
N LEU A 681 -1.70 -15.98 -9.97
CA LEU A 681 -0.42 -15.63 -9.32
C LEU A 681 0.41 -14.76 -10.26
N VAL A 682 0.91 -13.63 -9.80
CA VAL A 682 1.80 -12.72 -10.55
C VAL A 682 3.10 -12.55 -9.78
N PHE A 683 4.15 -13.26 -10.21
CA PHE A 683 5.47 -13.20 -9.59
C PHE A 683 6.32 -12.07 -10.19
N GLU A 684 7.12 -11.44 -9.35
CA GLU A 684 8.19 -10.49 -9.70
C GLU A 684 9.29 -10.65 -8.64
N SER A 685 10.55 -10.45 -9.01
CA SER A 685 11.65 -10.25 -8.07
C SER A 685 12.87 -9.74 -8.83
N TYR A 686 13.32 -8.52 -8.54
CA TYR A 686 14.51 -7.96 -9.20
C TYR A 686 15.32 -6.99 -8.36
N VAL A 687 14.77 -5.82 -8.00
CA VAL A 687 15.63 -4.72 -7.51
C VAL A 687 16.26 -5.04 -6.16
N TRP A 688 15.65 -5.95 -5.40
CA TRP A 688 16.21 -6.49 -4.17
C TRP A 688 17.47 -7.34 -4.34
N TRP A 689 17.71 -7.89 -5.52
CA TRP A 689 18.96 -8.56 -5.88
C TRP A 689 20.05 -7.57 -6.31
N MET A 690 19.69 -6.46 -6.95
CA MET A 690 20.65 -5.50 -7.52
C MET A 690 21.34 -4.58 -6.50
N HIS A 691 21.09 -4.77 -5.20
CA HIS A 691 21.66 -3.94 -4.13
C HIS A 691 23.19 -3.98 -4.07
N GLN A 692 23.80 -5.13 -4.37
CA GLN A 692 25.25 -5.34 -4.44
C GLN A 692 25.54 -6.41 -5.53
N PRO A 693 26.75 -6.48 -6.12
CA PRO A 693 27.09 -7.49 -7.12
C PRO A 693 27.14 -8.93 -6.56
N LYS A 694 27.15 -9.06 -5.23
CA LYS A 694 27.15 -10.32 -4.48
C LYS A 694 26.10 -10.30 -3.37
N ILE A 695 25.72 -11.48 -2.91
CA ILE A 695 24.74 -11.68 -1.83
C ILE A 695 25.14 -12.86 -0.95
N ASN A 696 24.89 -12.79 0.35
CA ASN A 696 25.09 -13.93 1.24
C ASN A 696 23.90 -14.88 1.11
N ALA A 697 24.17 -16.18 1.00
CA ALA A 697 23.13 -17.17 0.83
C ALA A 697 23.51 -18.55 1.41
N THR A 698 22.49 -19.36 1.70
CA THR A 698 22.63 -20.79 2.03
C THR A 698 22.05 -21.64 0.90
N TYR A 699 22.53 -22.88 0.76
CA TYR A 699 21.99 -23.87 -0.16
C TYR A 699 22.34 -25.28 0.35
N GLY A 700 21.35 -26.13 0.59
CA GLY A 700 21.51 -27.45 1.22
C GLY A 700 21.64 -27.33 2.73
N ASP A 701 22.84 -27.02 3.22
CA ASP A 701 23.06 -26.80 4.66
C ASP A 701 22.68 -25.36 5.03
N THR A 702 21.78 -25.20 5.99
CA THR A 702 21.31 -23.89 6.48
C THR A 702 22.30 -23.20 7.43
N SER A 703 23.35 -23.90 7.90
CA SER A 703 24.43 -23.31 8.69
C SER A 703 25.55 -22.71 7.83
N GLU A 704 25.74 -23.20 6.60
CA GLU A 704 26.84 -22.75 5.73
C GLU A 704 26.45 -21.54 4.88
N VAL A 705 26.62 -20.34 5.47
CA VAL A 705 26.49 -19.07 4.74
C VAL A 705 27.70 -18.87 3.82
N ARG A 706 27.45 -18.76 2.51
CA ARG A 706 28.45 -18.42 1.49
C ARG A 706 28.10 -17.13 0.77
N GLU A 707 29.11 -16.44 0.25
CA GLU A 707 28.94 -15.27 -0.60
C GLU A 707 28.86 -15.70 -2.08
N TYR A 708 27.75 -15.39 -2.75
CA TYR A 708 27.51 -15.73 -4.16
C TYR A 708 27.48 -14.48 -5.03
N ASN A 709 27.95 -14.59 -6.28
CA ASN A 709 27.61 -13.61 -7.32
C ASN A 709 26.09 -13.60 -7.53
N VAL A 710 25.48 -12.41 -7.62
CA VAL A 710 24.01 -12.27 -7.65
C VAL A 710 23.36 -13.01 -8.82
N THR A 711 23.98 -13.04 -10.01
CA THR A 711 23.45 -13.80 -11.16
C THR A 711 23.37 -15.31 -10.88
N THR A 712 24.39 -15.87 -10.22
CA THR A 712 24.37 -17.29 -9.78
C THR A 712 23.28 -17.54 -8.74
N ALA A 713 23.17 -16.67 -7.73
CA ALA A 713 22.18 -16.81 -6.67
C ALA A 713 20.74 -16.68 -7.20
N TYR A 714 20.48 -15.68 -8.06
CA TYR A 714 19.20 -15.47 -8.74
C TYR A 714 18.78 -16.70 -9.54
N LYS A 715 19.71 -17.27 -10.31
CA LYS A 715 19.45 -18.50 -11.09
C LYS A 715 19.05 -19.67 -10.17
N MET A 716 19.77 -19.89 -9.08
CA MET A 716 19.46 -20.98 -8.14
C MET A 716 18.08 -20.79 -7.49
N ALA A 717 17.77 -19.58 -7.02
CA ALA A 717 16.45 -19.27 -6.45
C ALA A 717 15.30 -19.42 -7.47
N LEU A 718 15.51 -18.99 -8.73
CA LEU A 718 14.50 -19.14 -9.77
C LEU A 718 14.34 -20.59 -10.24
N GLU A 719 15.41 -21.40 -10.21
CA GLU A 719 15.34 -22.85 -10.45
C GLU A 719 14.59 -23.57 -9.31
N THR A 720 14.72 -23.12 -8.06
CA THR A 720 13.88 -23.56 -6.93
C THR A 720 12.41 -23.20 -7.11
N TRP A 721 12.10 -21.96 -7.51
CA TRP A 721 10.74 -21.55 -7.86
C TRP A 721 10.17 -22.37 -9.03
N ALA A 722 10.97 -22.68 -10.06
CA ALA A 722 10.53 -23.49 -11.20
C ALA A 722 10.28 -24.97 -10.82
N LYS A 723 11.07 -25.52 -9.89
CA LYS A 723 10.84 -26.85 -9.28
C LYS A 723 9.54 -26.86 -8.46
N TRP A 724 9.30 -25.82 -7.65
CA TRP A 724 8.04 -25.65 -6.92
C TRP A 724 6.85 -25.56 -7.87
N PHE A 725 6.92 -24.68 -8.88
CA PHE A 725 5.89 -24.49 -9.90
C PHE A 725 5.45 -25.84 -10.48
N LYS A 726 6.41 -26.63 -10.99
CA LYS A 726 6.14 -27.92 -11.65
C LYS A 726 5.57 -29.01 -10.75
N THR A 727 5.64 -28.83 -9.42
CA THR A 727 5.20 -29.83 -8.45
C THR A 727 3.97 -29.40 -7.63
N LYS A 728 3.55 -28.13 -7.72
CA LYS A 728 2.49 -27.55 -6.89
C LYS A 728 1.43 -26.76 -7.65
N ILE A 729 1.73 -26.17 -8.80
CA ILE A 729 0.75 -25.44 -9.60
C ILE A 729 -0.15 -26.41 -10.36
N ASN A 730 -1.47 -26.22 -10.24
CA ASN A 730 -2.45 -26.85 -11.15
C ASN A 730 -2.79 -25.86 -12.27
N SER A 731 -2.27 -26.07 -13.48
CA SER A 731 -2.47 -25.17 -14.62
C SER A 731 -3.88 -25.18 -15.23
N GLU A 732 -4.76 -26.12 -14.85
CA GLU A 732 -6.18 -26.08 -15.23
C GLU A 732 -6.97 -25.06 -14.40
N LYS A 733 -6.49 -24.76 -13.18
CA LYS A 733 -7.18 -23.92 -12.18
C LYS A 733 -6.46 -22.60 -11.90
N GLN A 734 -5.13 -22.60 -11.97
CA GLN A 734 -4.28 -21.47 -11.61
C GLN A 734 -3.58 -20.92 -12.85
N LYS A 735 -3.72 -19.63 -13.10
CA LYS A 735 -2.94 -18.90 -14.09
C LYS A 735 -1.73 -18.28 -13.40
N VAL A 736 -0.56 -18.45 -13.99
CA VAL A 736 0.67 -17.90 -13.42
C VAL A 736 1.34 -16.98 -14.42
N PHE A 737 1.68 -15.80 -13.93
CA PHE A 737 2.43 -14.78 -14.63
C PHE A 737 3.79 -14.61 -13.94
N PHE A 738 4.83 -14.40 -14.72
CA PHE A 738 6.13 -13.95 -14.21
C PHE A 738 6.48 -12.64 -14.91
N THR A 739 6.62 -11.58 -14.13
CA THR A 739 6.94 -10.24 -14.61
C THR A 739 8.45 -10.08 -14.72
N SER A 740 8.92 -9.49 -15.81
CA SER A 740 10.33 -9.16 -15.99
C SER A 740 10.76 -8.00 -15.08
N MET A 741 12.05 -7.72 -15.03
CA MET A 741 12.58 -6.66 -14.16
C MET A 741 11.97 -5.28 -14.44
N SER A 742 11.58 -4.58 -13.38
CA SER A 742 11.48 -3.12 -13.44
C SER A 742 12.89 -2.54 -13.54
N PRO A 743 13.15 -1.63 -14.49
CA PRO A 743 14.42 -0.92 -14.59
C PRO A 743 14.56 0.11 -13.47
N THR A 744 15.76 0.69 -13.38
CA THR A 744 16.09 1.82 -12.51
C THR A 744 16.77 2.91 -13.34
N HIS A 745 16.54 4.18 -13.00
CA HIS A 745 17.08 5.34 -13.71
C HIS A 745 18.00 6.15 -12.80
N LEU A 746 19.04 5.48 -12.28
CA LEU A 746 19.90 6.02 -11.22
C LEU A 746 20.75 7.21 -11.70
N TRP A 747 21.21 7.22 -12.97
CA TRP A 747 22.15 8.23 -13.46
C TRP A 747 21.82 8.75 -14.85
N SER A 748 21.66 10.06 -14.96
CA SER A 748 21.26 10.73 -16.21
C SER A 748 22.22 10.61 -17.38
N TRP A 749 23.51 10.34 -17.14
CA TRP A 749 24.49 10.15 -18.23
C TRP A 749 24.17 8.98 -19.16
N GLU A 750 23.35 8.02 -18.72
CA GLU A 750 22.94 6.85 -19.51
C GLU A 750 22.09 7.27 -20.73
N TRP A 751 21.26 8.31 -20.58
CA TRP A 751 20.41 8.86 -21.65
C TRP A 751 20.83 10.26 -22.12
N ASN A 752 21.60 11.00 -21.32
CA ASN A 752 22.12 12.35 -21.63
C ASN A 752 23.64 12.43 -21.38
N PRO A 753 24.49 11.98 -22.33
CA PRO A 753 25.92 11.82 -22.10
C PRO A 753 26.63 13.10 -21.62
N GLY A 754 27.11 13.09 -20.37
CA GLY A 754 27.83 14.18 -19.74
C GLY A 754 27.13 14.88 -18.58
N SER A 755 25.86 14.56 -18.27
CA SER A 755 25.18 15.02 -17.05
C SER A 755 25.51 14.15 -15.83
N ASP A 756 25.39 14.72 -14.62
CA ASP A 756 25.70 14.03 -13.35
C ASP A 756 24.51 13.92 -12.37
N GLY A 757 23.31 14.30 -12.82
CA GLY A 757 22.04 14.17 -12.10
C GLY A 757 21.43 12.76 -12.17
N THR A 758 20.26 12.59 -11.56
CA THR A 758 19.50 11.33 -11.46
C THR A 758 18.24 11.37 -12.35
N CYS A 759 17.21 10.58 -12.07
CA CYS A 759 15.86 10.72 -12.67
C CYS A 759 15.08 11.99 -12.24
N TYR A 760 15.69 12.88 -11.46
CA TYR A 760 15.08 14.14 -11.05
C TYR A 760 14.98 15.15 -12.22
N ASP A 761 13.92 15.96 -12.22
CA ASP A 761 13.53 16.90 -13.30
C ASP A 761 13.37 16.28 -14.72
N GLU A 762 13.32 14.94 -14.82
CA GLU A 762 13.01 14.25 -16.07
C GLU A 762 11.49 14.28 -16.35
N LEU A 763 11.08 15.11 -17.32
CA LEU A 763 9.66 15.38 -17.62
C LEU A 763 9.04 14.48 -18.72
N TYR A 764 9.88 13.80 -19.51
CA TYR A 764 9.47 13.05 -20.70
C TYR A 764 10.22 11.71 -20.84
N PRO A 765 9.67 10.72 -21.57
CA PRO A 765 10.35 9.47 -21.89
C PRO A 765 11.66 9.62 -22.68
N ILE A 766 12.35 8.51 -22.92
CA ILE A 766 13.50 8.39 -23.82
C ILE A 766 13.02 7.99 -25.22
N ASP A 767 13.16 8.88 -26.20
CA ASP A 767 12.76 8.64 -27.60
C ASP A 767 13.65 7.61 -28.32
N LYS A 768 14.85 7.33 -27.78
CA LYS A 768 15.83 6.41 -28.36
C LYS A 768 15.35 4.96 -28.20
N ARG A 769 14.69 4.42 -29.23
CA ARG A 769 14.24 2.99 -29.32
C ARG A 769 15.34 1.91 -29.16
N SER A 770 16.62 2.30 -29.09
CA SER A 770 17.76 1.42 -28.80
C SER A 770 18.43 1.75 -27.46
N TYR A 771 17.67 2.34 -26.53
CA TYR A 771 18.09 2.58 -25.16
C TYR A 771 17.93 1.31 -24.30
N TRP A 772 18.94 1.08 -23.47
CA TRP A 772 19.01 0.04 -22.44
C TRP A 772 20.01 0.51 -21.38
N GLY A 773 19.53 0.82 -20.18
CA GLY A 773 20.33 1.25 -19.04
C GLY A 773 21.07 0.10 -18.36
N THR A 774 22.09 0.44 -17.60
CA THR A 774 22.85 -0.49 -16.75
C THR A 774 21.99 -1.02 -15.59
N GLY A 775 20.92 -0.32 -15.24
CA GLY A 775 19.90 -0.75 -14.28
C GLY A 775 19.16 -2.04 -14.66
N SER A 776 19.12 -2.42 -15.96
CA SER A 776 18.53 -3.68 -16.43
C SER A 776 19.59 -4.72 -16.78
N ASN A 777 19.75 -5.73 -15.93
CA ASN A 777 20.79 -6.73 -16.06
C ASN A 777 20.44 -7.80 -17.11
N GLN A 778 21.13 -7.77 -18.26
CA GLN A 778 20.88 -8.68 -19.38
C GLN A 778 21.15 -10.16 -19.06
N GLU A 779 22.09 -10.46 -18.16
CA GLU A 779 22.34 -11.85 -17.72
C GLU A 779 21.17 -12.35 -16.86
N ILE A 780 20.57 -11.50 -16.02
CA ILE A 780 19.35 -11.83 -15.27
C ILE A 780 18.15 -12.01 -16.21
N MET A 781 17.94 -11.14 -17.21
CA MET A 781 16.87 -11.31 -18.21
C MET A 781 17.01 -12.65 -18.95
N LYS A 782 18.24 -13.00 -19.33
CA LYS A 782 18.55 -14.30 -19.96
C LYS A 782 18.29 -15.46 -19.01
N ILE A 783 18.69 -15.38 -17.73
CA ILE A 783 18.39 -16.40 -16.71
C ILE A 783 16.87 -16.61 -16.57
N VAL A 784 16.07 -15.53 -16.57
CA VAL A 784 14.61 -15.63 -16.54
C VAL A 784 14.08 -16.37 -17.77
N GLY A 785 14.54 -16.00 -18.98
CA GLY A 785 14.19 -16.72 -20.21
C GLY A 785 14.60 -18.20 -20.20
N ASP A 786 15.84 -18.50 -19.78
CA ASP A 786 16.40 -19.85 -19.66
C ASP A 786 15.67 -20.71 -18.62
N VAL A 787 15.05 -20.12 -17.58
CA VAL A 787 14.23 -20.86 -16.61
C VAL A 787 12.78 -21.00 -17.08
N LEU A 788 12.13 -19.93 -17.55
CA LEU A 788 10.72 -19.98 -17.97
C LEU A 788 10.52 -20.88 -19.20
N SER A 789 11.46 -20.88 -20.16
CA SER A 789 11.45 -21.84 -21.28
C SER A 789 11.54 -23.30 -20.82
N ARG A 790 12.23 -23.58 -19.71
CA ARG A 790 12.25 -24.91 -19.07
C ARG A 790 10.97 -25.20 -18.27
N VAL A 791 10.20 -24.20 -17.86
CA VAL A 791 8.88 -24.37 -17.20
C VAL A 791 7.80 -24.72 -18.24
N GLY A 792 7.83 -24.09 -19.41
CA GLY A 792 6.88 -24.31 -20.50
C GLY A 792 5.67 -23.37 -20.46
N GLU A 793 4.72 -23.59 -21.39
CA GLU A 793 3.62 -22.67 -21.72
C GLU A 793 2.62 -22.38 -20.57
N ASN A 794 2.69 -23.12 -19.47
CA ASN A 794 1.86 -22.92 -18.28
C ASN A 794 2.19 -21.64 -17.48
N VAL A 795 3.26 -20.92 -17.81
CA VAL A 795 3.57 -19.59 -17.25
C VAL A 795 3.63 -18.53 -18.35
N THR A 796 2.91 -17.42 -18.17
CA THR A 796 2.96 -16.27 -19.07
C THR A 796 4.04 -15.29 -18.62
N PHE A 797 5.01 -14.99 -19.49
CA PHE A 797 6.04 -13.99 -19.22
C PHE A 797 5.53 -12.58 -19.56
N LEU A 798 5.58 -11.65 -18.62
CA LEU A 798 5.21 -10.25 -18.80
C LEU A 798 6.49 -9.42 -18.94
N ASN A 799 6.97 -9.24 -20.18
CA ASN A 799 8.22 -8.55 -20.48
C ASN A 799 8.07 -7.01 -20.45
N ILE A 800 7.90 -6.46 -19.26
CA ILE A 800 7.73 -5.01 -19.00
C ILE A 800 9.02 -4.19 -19.11
N THR A 801 10.19 -4.84 -19.21
CA THR A 801 11.49 -4.15 -19.02
C THR A 801 11.74 -3.11 -20.10
N GLN A 802 11.74 -3.48 -21.39
CA GLN A 802 12.09 -2.56 -22.47
C GLN A 802 11.09 -1.40 -22.62
N LEU A 803 9.81 -1.61 -22.32
CA LEU A 803 8.83 -0.51 -22.32
C LEU A 803 9.01 0.42 -21.12
N SER A 804 9.43 -0.09 -19.97
CA SER A 804 9.67 0.72 -18.76
C SER A 804 11.03 1.44 -18.81
N GLU A 805 12.01 0.91 -19.55
CA GLU A 805 13.32 1.51 -19.82
C GLU A 805 13.20 2.87 -20.52
N TYR A 806 12.09 3.14 -21.22
CA TYR A 806 11.86 4.46 -21.78
C TYR A 806 11.38 5.49 -20.74
N ARG A 807 10.97 5.08 -19.53
CA ARG A 807 10.16 5.90 -18.62
C ARG A 807 10.91 6.55 -17.46
N LYS A 808 12.10 7.12 -17.73
CA LYS A 808 12.85 7.93 -16.75
C LYS A 808 12.01 8.99 -16.01
N ASP A 809 10.95 9.48 -16.66
CA ASP A 809 9.99 10.46 -16.13
C ASP A 809 9.03 9.92 -15.05
N GLY A 810 8.78 8.61 -15.02
CA GLY A 810 7.74 8.00 -14.18
C GLY A 810 8.11 7.77 -12.72
N HIS A 811 9.36 8.05 -12.32
CA HIS A 811 9.87 7.73 -10.99
C HIS A 811 9.39 8.66 -9.87
N THR A 812 9.40 8.15 -8.64
CA THR A 812 9.04 8.91 -7.43
C THR A 812 10.05 10.02 -7.11
N THR A 813 11.34 9.80 -7.43
CA THR A 813 12.45 10.73 -7.17
C THR A 813 12.39 11.32 -5.76
N VAL A 814 12.50 12.64 -5.56
CA VAL A 814 12.38 13.28 -4.24
C VAL A 814 10.94 13.45 -3.73
N TYR A 815 9.95 12.94 -4.47
CA TYR A 815 8.52 12.99 -4.13
C TYR A 815 8.01 11.66 -3.54
N GLY A 816 8.90 10.81 -3.02
CA GLY A 816 8.59 9.60 -2.26
C GLY A 816 8.73 9.76 -0.73
N GLU A 817 8.99 8.64 -0.04
CA GLU A 817 9.24 8.58 1.40
C GLU A 817 10.51 7.79 1.73
N ARG A 818 11.18 8.13 2.84
CA ARG A 818 12.37 7.44 3.38
C ARG A 818 12.12 7.19 4.88
N ARG A 819 12.28 5.95 5.35
CA ARG A 819 11.95 5.53 6.73
C ARG A 819 10.53 5.97 7.18
N GLY A 820 9.50 5.73 6.34
CA GLY A 820 8.09 6.05 6.62
C GLY A 820 7.69 7.54 6.64
N LYS A 821 8.67 8.43 6.38
CA LYS A 821 8.51 9.89 6.44
C LYS A 821 8.77 10.48 5.06
N LEU A 822 7.99 11.50 4.69
CA LEU A 822 8.23 12.26 3.46
C LEU A 822 9.57 12.99 3.58
N LEU A 823 10.31 13.07 2.47
CA LEU A 823 11.59 13.80 2.42
C LEU A 823 11.39 15.28 2.77
N THR A 824 12.31 15.83 3.58
CA THR A 824 12.26 17.25 4.01
C THR A 824 12.59 18.22 2.86
N LYS A 825 12.42 19.53 3.06
CA LYS A 825 12.79 20.54 2.03
C LYS A 825 14.27 20.43 1.64
N GLU A 826 15.12 20.19 2.63
CA GLU A 826 16.57 20.09 2.53
C GLU A 826 16.98 18.80 1.80
N GLN A 827 16.35 17.67 2.14
CA GLN A 827 16.56 16.39 1.45
C GLN A 827 16.08 16.43 0.00
N ARG A 828 14.97 17.13 -0.28
CA ARG A 828 14.47 17.37 -1.65
C ARG A 828 15.37 18.26 -2.49
N ALA A 829 16.14 19.15 -1.85
CA ALA A 829 17.15 19.98 -2.51
C ALA A 829 18.44 19.18 -2.84
N ASP A 830 18.53 17.91 -2.43
CA ASP A 830 19.58 16.96 -2.83
C ASP A 830 18.98 15.69 -3.49
N PRO A 831 18.54 15.78 -4.76
CA PRO A 831 18.05 14.61 -5.51
C PRO A 831 19.12 13.56 -5.82
N LYS A 832 20.40 13.84 -5.51
CA LYS A 832 21.53 12.95 -5.78
C LYS A 832 21.69 11.90 -4.67
N ASN A 833 21.46 12.30 -3.42
CA ASN A 833 21.50 11.38 -2.26
C ASN A 833 20.11 10.96 -1.74
N TYR A 834 19.02 11.58 -2.22
CA TYR A 834 17.64 11.31 -1.77
C TYR A 834 16.64 10.98 -2.88
N GLY A 835 17.00 11.03 -4.17
CA GLY A 835 16.10 10.70 -5.27
C GLY A 835 15.84 9.19 -5.40
N ASP A 836 14.58 8.75 -5.21
CA ASP A 836 14.15 7.37 -5.46
C ASP A 836 13.91 7.14 -6.97
N CYS A 837 14.94 6.65 -7.66
CA CYS A 837 14.87 6.26 -9.07
C CYS A 837 14.67 4.75 -9.27
N ILE A 838 13.92 4.14 -8.34
CA ILE A 838 13.52 2.72 -8.34
C ILE A 838 11.99 2.61 -8.40
N HIS A 839 11.29 3.33 -7.52
CA HIS A 839 9.83 3.24 -7.42
C HIS A 839 9.14 4.22 -8.36
N TRP A 840 7.85 3.97 -8.61
CA TRP A 840 7.07 4.65 -9.63
C TRP A 840 5.93 5.47 -9.00
N CYS A 841 5.68 6.66 -9.55
CA CYS A 841 4.51 7.44 -9.20
C CYS A 841 3.22 6.71 -9.63
N LEU A 842 2.15 6.85 -8.84
CA LEU A 842 0.83 6.29 -9.14
C LEU A 842 -0.24 7.40 -9.13
N PRO A 843 -1.03 7.60 -10.20
CA PRO A 843 -1.03 6.85 -11.47
C PRO A 843 0.27 7.02 -12.27
N GLY A 844 0.60 6.05 -13.12
CA GLY A 844 1.86 5.99 -13.84
C GLY A 844 2.18 4.63 -14.45
N VAL A 845 3.48 4.32 -14.59
CA VAL A 845 3.99 3.15 -15.34
C VAL A 845 3.40 1.80 -14.92
N PRO A 846 3.19 1.49 -13.62
CA PRO A 846 2.57 0.23 -13.20
C PRO A 846 1.11 0.06 -13.65
N ASP A 847 0.39 1.13 -13.98
CA ASP A 847 -0.97 1.04 -14.53
C ASP A 847 -0.93 0.33 -15.90
N THR A 848 0.04 0.65 -16.75
CA THR A 848 0.27 -0.02 -18.04
C THR A 848 0.65 -1.49 -17.87
N TRP A 849 1.43 -1.86 -16.85
CA TRP A 849 1.72 -3.28 -16.56
C TRP A 849 0.43 -4.03 -16.22
N ASN A 850 -0.47 -3.39 -15.47
CA ASN A 850 -1.78 -3.92 -15.12
C ASN A 850 -2.75 -3.97 -16.31
N GLU A 851 -2.66 -3.04 -17.28
CA GLU A 851 -3.40 -3.12 -18.55
C GLU A 851 -2.96 -4.31 -19.41
N ILE A 852 -1.65 -4.59 -19.47
CA ILE A 852 -1.13 -5.77 -20.17
C ILE A 852 -1.60 -7.06 -19.46
N LEU A 853 -1.52 -7.13 -18.13
CA LEU A 853 -2.06 -8.25 -17.35
C LEU A 853 -3.57 -8.44 -17.57
N TYR A 854 -4.35 -7.35 -17.55
CA TYR A 854 -5.78 -7.34 -17.86
C TYR A 854 -6.07 -7.91 -19.26
N ALA A 855 -5.30 -7.52 -20.27
CA ALA A 855 -5.45 -8.01 -21.63
C ALA A 855 -5.19 -9.54 -21.76
N TYR A 856 -4.20 -10.09 -21.05
CA TYR A 856 -4.01 -11.54 -20.95
C TYR A 856 -5.12 -12.24 -20.17
N LEU A 857 -5.65 -11.62 -19.11
CA LEU A 857 -6.79 -12.14 -18.34
C LEU A 857 -8.08 -12.18 -19.18
N LEU A 858 -8.29 -11.20 -20.07
CA LEU A 858 -9.38 -11.18 -21.06
C LEU A 858 -9.23 -12.27 -22.14
N ARG A 859 -8.06 -12.37 -22.80
CA ARG A 859 -7.79 -13.42 -23.82
C ARG A 859 -8.06 -14.82 -23.28
N SER A 860 -7.82 -15.03 -21.99
CA SER A 860 -8.00 -16.32 -21.31
C SER A 860 -9.32 -16.41 -20.51
N HIS A 861 -10.29 -15.52 -20.73
CA HIS A 861 -11.64 -15.59 -20.17
C HIS A 861 -12.62 -16.27 -21.15
N ARG A 862 -13.61 -16.97 -20.61
CA ARG A 862 -14.78 -17.46 -21.34
C ARG A 862 -16.02 -16.97 -20.62
N ASN A 863 -16.89 -16.24 -21.32
CA ASN A 863 -18.16 -15.80 -20.75
C ASN A 863 -18.99 -17.04 -20.40
N PHE A 864 -19.50 -17.10 -19.18
CA PHE A 864 -20.45 -18.14 -18.77
C PHE A 864 -21.87 -17.65 -19.06
N PHE A 865 -22.68 -18.52 -19.67
CA PHE A 865 -24.08 -18.29 -20.03
C PHE A 865 -25.04 -18.82 -18.96
#